data_AF-A0A1I4X642-F1
#
_entry.id   AF-A0A1I4X642-F1
#
_cell.length_a   1.000
_cell.length_b   1.000
_cell.length_c   1.000
_cell.angle_alpha   90.00
_cell.angle_beta   90.00
_cell.angle_gamma   90.00
#
_symmetry.space_group_name_H-M   'P 1'
#
loop_
_entity.id
_entity.type
_entity.pdbx_description
1 polymer ?
#
loop_
_entity_poly.entity_id
_entity_poly.type
_entity_poly.pdbx_seq_one_letter_code
_entity_poly.pdbx_strand_id
1 'polypeptide(L)'
;MCSPEEMPEFRAGLRRALADDALLRLYCAPAEQNWLALGDLVCGDFPGDVLALKRLVADRPGDWTARDHLAEFVVRPLLITFRGLLTRGSLPAGEVGVELGPESSATGRVVVEGVRPAAEVPAAIAALDGWLTELAAAGVQVTGEEQERIRGAFDEVVSQELRNLSAETAAQLAGDHPWREFVHVVGAGQHEVLRQVLRVVRERSARCRRESGLPRPLVAVDLDFCAVQPRQRVHEAVRRVGAAHGIAEFADPAVLPGLYPAGWRPFLARNGLRRGDGLHAEYRRNIAWHGEALLTDTLAPGIKRYVRELEQAGARVVWLTGRRHRVRAATEEFLSGRGLGHLDLRTSDDGPVAERKVAALREFHGYELVAAFDDSAANRAALRTAFPGALVIPVRLPGFTSDESADGIETFESLPHPVPLGRGHAREAQLSHVTSLSGLRLGELSTRPTIWGHGAELTVAEQARIVDSLVAAAVTSGRKLGSAIAAGADRVRAVWQVITAKPFGASRSAYPLAAAERDLRGPVEAGEPIRFVVVGPSLKQDGSRLKALGGLPDLAELAMLVRLRQLDAAVRQVHPPGVRVRALTDASHFRFREPDRCAAYHREFARQVAAVGAADLVSVEDFDDAADAHPACGDRTQRPELLLAHREKYETAFAGLDILRNPGAALAEAATRDPSAPGQPRFAELFRSVLHAVDIPCHGGDPLAWSQRIYADPFDLTDRSTPAEVRRARGDLLVSAWRETITYLANKHVDADLGYQVLWREGVRMSLSIRPTPGRLRFVPLGGSGVMPWHGTAALNGNQEVAVDYAISLVDQGFRPLYAPGTPTRRGLRQPWLMVPPDLLDPEGRPTERLLSGTRLRPK
;
A
#
# COMPACT_ATOMS: atom_id res chain seq x y z
N MET A 1 32.45 26.48 11.97
CA MET A 1 32.17 26.69 13.40
C MET A 1 31.33 27.95 13.52
N CYS A 2 30.17 27.88 14.20
CA CYS A 2 29.28 29.04 14.37
C CYS A 2 29.80 29.97 15.48
N SER A 3 29.52 31.27 15.39
CA SER A 3 29.84 32.19 16.49
C SER A 3 28.98 31.84 17.72
N PRO A 4 29.54 31.88 18.96
CA PRO A 4 28.76 31.75 20.18
C PRO A 4 27.58 32.74 20.26
N GLU A 5 27.67 33.87 19.56
CA GLU A 5 26.64 34.91 19.53
C GLU A 5 25.42 34.54 18.66
N GLU A 6 25.57 33.67 17.67
CA GLU A 6 24.50 33.26 16.73
C GLU A 6 23.69 32.06 17.25
N MET A 7 24.27 31.26 18.14
CA MET A 7 23.67 30.01 18.63
C MET A 7 22.30 30.18 19.33
N PRO A 8 22.04 31.25 20.12
CA PRO A 8 20.71 31.49 20.68
C PRO A 8 19.62 31.63 19.61
N GLU A 9 19.92 32.31 18.50
CA GLU A 9 18.99 32.47 17.38
C GLU A 9 18.75 31.14 16.66
N PHE A 10 19.82 30.37 16.41
CA PHE A 10 19.72 29.05 15.80
C PHE A 10 18.90 28.06 16.66
N ARG A 11 19.05 28.10 17.99
CA ARG A 11 18.22 27.33 18.94
C ARG A 11 16.75 27.74 18.89
N ALA A 12 16.47 29.04 18.82
CA ALA A 12 15.11 29.55 18.67
C ALA A 12 14.49 29.13 17.32
N GLY A 13 15.29 29.13 16.24
CA GLY A 13 14.92 28.59 14.94
C GLY A 13 14.51 27.12 15.02
N LEU A 14 15.31 26.29 15.68
CA LEU A 14 15.02 24.85 15.83
C LEU A 14 13.71 24.61 16.58
N ARG A 15 13.51 25.30 17.72
CA ARG A 15 12.27 25.16 18.51
C ARG A 15 11.02 25.50 17.69
N ARG A 16 11.07 26.52 16.84
CA ARG A 16 9.97 26.85 15.91
C ARG A 16 9.74 25.71 14.91
N ALA A 17 10.81 25.18 14.30
CA ALA A 17 10.71 24.08 13.36
C ALA A 17 10.08 22.81 13.98
N LEU A 18 10.44 22.48 15.23
CA LEU A 18 9.89 21.33 15.97
C LEU A 18 8.43 21.53 16.40
N ALA A 19 8.03 22.77 16.69
CA ALA A 19 6.64 23.12 16.98
C ALA A 19 5.76 22.93 15.73
N ASP A 20 6.26 23.36 14.57
CA ASP A 20 5.51 23.38 13.31
C ASP A 20 5.50 22.04 12.55
N ASP A 21 6.33 21.06 12.94
CA ASP A 21 6.43 19.76 12.27
C ASP A 21 6.45 18.61 13.25
N ALA A 22 5.35 17.87 13.29
CA ALA A 22 5.23 16.75 14.20
C ALA A 22 6.07 15.52 13.78
N LEU A 23 6.41 15.37 12.49
CA LEU A 23 7.35 14.34 12.04
C LEU A 23 8.78 14.71 12.41
N LEU A 24 9.17 15.98 12.25
CA LEU A 24 10.48 16.44 12.68
C LEU A 24 10.62 16.30 14.20
N ARG A 25 9.60 16.68 14.97
CA ARG A 25 9.56 16.49 16.45
C ARG A 25 9.71 15.03 16.87
N LEU A 26 9.19 14.10 16.07
CA LEU A 26 9.32 12.67 16.32
C LEU A 26 10.76 12.19 16.20
N TYR A 27 11.53 12.72 15.25
CA TYR A 27 12.89 12.25 14.96
C TYR A 27 14.00 13.21 15.41
N CYS A 28 13.66 14.39 15.92
CA CYS A 28 14.61 15.42 16.31
C CYS A 28 14.32 15.92 17.73
N ALA A 29 15.41 16.16 18.47
CA ALA A 29 15.41 16.76 19.79
C ALA A 29 16.34 17.98 19.82
N PRO A 30 16.02 19.02 20.61
CA PRO A 30 17.01 20.03 20.94
C PRO A 30 18.13 19.42 21.79
N ALA A 31 19.32 20.05 21.78
CA ALA A 31 20.41 19.65 22.65
C ALA A 31 20.08 19.88 24.14
N GLU A 32 19.70 18.81 24.82
CA GLU A 32 19.48 18.73 26.27
C GLU A 32 20.50 17.77 26.92
N GLN A 33 20.23 17.27 28.12
CA GLN A 33 21.11 16.29 28.77
C GLN A 33 20.89 14.88 28.17
N ASN A 34 21.96 14.07 28.09
CA ASN A 34 21.96 12.65 27.66
C ASN A 34 21.87 12.38 26.15
N TRP A 35 22.90 12.79 25.41
CA TRP A 35 23.09 12.45 23.99
C TRP A 35 24.57 12.22 23.67
N LEU A 36 24.85 11.58 22.54
CA LEU A 36 26.20 11.35 22.03
C LEU A 36 26.37 12.08 20.70
N ALA A 37 27.44 12.87 20.56
CA ALA A 37 27.76 13.46 19.27
C ALA A 37 28.06 12.36 18.26
N LEU A 38 27.70 12.59 16.99
CA LEU A 38 28.09 11.67 15.90
C LEU A 38 29.62 11.52 15.91
N GLY A 39 30.34 12.63 16.19
CA GLY A 39 31.74 12.71 16.63
C GLY A 39 32.27 11.50 17.35
N ASP A 40 31.68 11.29 18.50
CA ASP A 40 32.14 10.33 19.49
C ASP A 40 31.76 8.89 19.10
N LEU A 41 30.79 8.71 18.20
CA LEU A 41 30.38 7.39 17.71
C LEU A 41 31.34 6.80 16.68
N VAL A 42 32.11 7.64 15.97
CA VAL A 42 32.97 7.20 14.87
C VAL A 42 34.47 7.25 15.19
N CYS A 43 34.87 7.89 16.29
CA CYS A 43 36.28 8.03 16.66
C CYS A 43 36.89 6.66 17.05
N GLY A 44 37.83 6.18 16.25
CA GLY A 44 38.46 4.85 16.42
C GLY A 44 39.67 4.83 17.36
N ASP A 45 40.10 5.99 17.85
CA ASP A 45 41.40 6.16 18.51
C ASP A 45 41.39 5.82 20.02
N PHE A 46 40.20 5.65 20.64
CA PHE A 46 40.07 5.33 22.06
C PHE A 46 39.21 4.07 22.34
N PRO A 47 39.63 3.19 23.28
CA PRO A 47 38.83 2.03 23.70
C PRO A 47 37.43 2.37 24.27
N GLY A 48 37.24 3.61 24.73
CA GLY A 48 35.97 4.12 25.28
C GLY A 48 34.88 4.35 24.22
N ASP A 49 35.25 4.62 22.97
CA ASP A 49 34.31 5.04 21.91
C ASP A 49 33.69 3.84 21.20
N VAL A 50 34.49 2.77 21.03
CA VAL A 50 34.00 1.43 20.71
C VAL A 50 33.01 0.94 21.78
N LEU A 51 33.14 1.40 23.03
CA LEU A 51 32.20 1.08 24.10
C LEU A 51 30.84 1.77 23.88
N ALA A 52 30.81 3.01 23.37
CA ALA A 52 29.59 3.76 23.09
C ALA A 52 28.78 3.13 21.96
N LEU A 53 29.41 2.80 20.83
CA LEU A 53 28.73 2.12 19.72
C LEU A 53 28.28 0.71 20.12
N LYS A 54 29.09 -0.03 20.90
CA LYS A 54 28.70 -1.34 21.45
C LYS A 54 27.48 -1.23 22.38
N ARG A 55 27.42 -0.22 23.24
CA ARG A 55 26.26 0.05 24.10
C ARG A 55 25.03 0.39 23.28
N LEU A 56 25.18 1.24 22.26
CA LEU A 56 24.09 1.67 21.41
C LEU A 56 23.40 0.49 20.72
N VAL A 57 24.16 -0.52 20.29
CA VAL A 57 23.60 -1.73 19.68
C VAL A 57 23.36 -2.88 20.67
N ALA A 58 23.71 -2.73 21.95
CA ALA A 58 23.58 -3.81 22.95
C ALA A 58 22.10 -4.11 23.23
N ASP A 59 21.27 -3.07 23.26
CA ASP A 59 19.83 -3.15 23.55
C ASP A 59 18.99 -3.37 22.28
N ARG A 60 19.63 -3.74 21.16
CA ARG A 60 18.89 -4.08 19.95
C ARG A 60 17.97 -5.28 20.21
N PRO A 61 16.81 -5.35 19.54
CA PRO A 61 15.99 -6.55 19.58
C PRO A 61 16.82 -7.79 19.20
N GLY A 62 16.63 -8.91 19.90
CA GLY A 62 17.50 -10.09 19.72
C GLY A 62 17.44 -10.71 18.31
N ASP A 63 16.43 -10.36 17.53
CA ASP A 63 16.22 -10.75 16.15
C ASP A 63 16.82 -9.76 15.14
N TRP A 64 17.36 -8.63 15.58
CA TRP A 64 18.00 -7.62 14.75
C TRP A 64 19.53 -7.78 14.68
N THR A 65 20.08 -7.52 13.50
CA THR A 65 21.53 -7.32 13.37
C THR A 65 21.92 -5.94 13.89
N ALA A 66 23.18 -5.78 14.35
CA ALA A 66 23.67 -4.47 14.77
C ALA A 66 23.68 -3.46 13.60
N ARG A 67 23.92 -3.92 12.36
CA ARG A 67 23.83 -3.11 11.15
C ARG A 67 22.42 -2.55 10.96
N ASP A 68 21.39 -3.40 11.01
CA ASP A 68 20.01 -2.97 10.81
C ASP A 68 19.58 -2.00 11.92
N HIS A 69 20.06 -2.23 13.15
CA HIS A 69 19.82 -1.33 14.27
C HIS A 69 20.42 0.07 14.04
N LEU A 70 21.68 0.16 13.59
CA LEU A 70 22.32 1.44 13.26
C LEU A 70 21.61 2.15 12.10
N ALA A 71 21.25 1.42 11.05
CA ALA A 71 20.54 1.97 9.91
C ALA A 71 19.19 2.61 10.32
N GLU A 72 18.47 1.99 11.24
CA GLU A 72 17.15 2.44 11.66
C GLU A 72 17.13 3.44 12.82
N PHE A 73 18.01 3.30 13.81
CA PHE A 73 17.98 4.14 15.02
C PHE A 73 18.94 5.33 14.93
N VAL A 74 19.87 5.35 13.97
CA VAL A 74 20.83 6.44 13.76
C VAL A 74 20.65 7.07 12.39
N VAL A 75 20.85 6.29 11.32
CA VAL A 75 20.90 6.82 9.95
C VAL A 75 19.53 7.34 9.49
N ARG A 76 18.46 6.56 9.64
CA ARG A 76 17.13 7.00 9.19
C ARG A 76 16.64 8.27 9.93
N PRO A 77 16.72 8.39 11.26
CA PRO A 77 16.38 9.61 11.98
C PRO A 77 17.21 10.82 11.53
N LEU A 78 18.50 10.63 11.27
CA LEU A 78 19.38 11.67 10.74
C LEU A 78 18.92 12.17 9.38
N LEU A 79 18.61 11.27 8.46
CA LEU A 79 18.15 11.61 7.11
C LEU A 79 16.76 12.26 7.12
N ILE A 80 15.83 11.79 7.96
CA ILE A 80 14.51 12.40 8.13
C ILE A 80 14.65 13.82 8.69
N THR A 81 15.51 14.00 9.70
CA THR A 81 15.77 15.31 10.33
C THR A 81 16.40 16.27 9.33
N PHE A 82 17.46 15.86 8.65
CA PHE A 82 18.13 16.65 7.62
C PHE A 82 17.16 17.08 6.51
N ARG A 83 16.40 16.15 5.95
CA ARG A 83 15.39 16.44 4.91
C ARG A 83 14.30 17.37 5.41
N GLY A 84 13.81 17.16 6.64
CA GLY A 84 12.76 17.96 7.24
C GLY A 84 13.17 19.41 7.49
N LEU A 85 14.43 19.63 7.88
CA LEU A 85 15.05 20.95 7.99
C LEU A 85 15.30 21.57 6.62
N LEU A 86 15.84 20.80 5.67
CA LEU A 86 16.11 21.27 4.31
C LEU A 86 14.84 21.77 3.64
N THR A 87 13.75 21.01 3.72
CA THR A 87 12.44 21.41 3.17
C THR A 87 11.93 22.76 3.72
N ARG A 88 12.48 23.23 4.86
CA ARG A 88 12.20 24.54 5.47
C ARG A 88 13.25 25.60 5.17
N GLY A 89 14.13 25.35 4.20
CA GLY A 89 15.25 26.22 3.85
C GLY A 89 16.29 26.32 4.96
N SER A 90 16.43 25.29 5.81
CA SER A 90 17.36 25.26 6.94
C SER A 90 18.29 24.04 6.90
N LEU A 91 19.46 24.16 7.52
CA LEU A 91 20.40 23.07 7.77
C LEU A 91 20.72 22.98 9.27
N PRO A 92 21.14 21.82 9.79
CA PRO A 92 21.70 21.72 11.12
C PRO A 92 22.86 22.72 11.33
N ALA A 93 22.91 23.31 12.52
CA ALA A 93 23.99 24.17 13.00
C ALA A 93 24.50 23.65 14.35
N GLY A 94 25.81 23.75 14.56
CA GLY A 94 26.47 23.14 15.73
C GLY A 94 26.71 21.65 15.56
N GLU A 95 26.86 20.94 16.67
CA GLU A 95 26.99 19.49 16.67
C GLU A 95 25.65 18.77 16.41
N VAL A 96 25.76 17.58 15.85
CA VAL A 96 24.64 16.66 15.61
C VAL A 96 24.96 15.34 16.30
N GLY A 97 23.97 14.73 16.92
CA GLY A 97 24.15 13.51 17.70
C GLY A 97 22.91 12.64 17.82
N VAL A 98 23.02 11.57 18.60
CA VAL A 98 21.95 10.62 18.87
C VAL A 98 21.47 10.80 20.31
N GLU A 99 20.16 10.95 20.48
CA GLU A 99 19.56 11.01 21.81
C GLU A 99 19.61 9.63 22.47
N LEU A 100 19.98 9.61 23.75
CA LEU A 100 20.02 8.40 24.56
C LEU A 100 18.87 8.34 25.56
N GLY A 101 18.29 7.15 25.69
CA GLY A 101 17.33 6.85 26.74
C GLY A 101 18.01 6.67 28.11
N PRO A 102 17.23 6.45 29.18
CA PRO A 102 17.74 6.23 30.53
C PRO A 102 18.72 5.05 30.63
N GLU A 103 18.55 4.04 29.77
CA GLU A 103 19.39 2.84 29.70
C GLU A 103 20.62 3.03 28.77
N SER A 104 20.86 4.25 28.27
CA SER A 104 21.90 4.55 27.27
C SER A 104 21.67 3.90 25.88
N SER A 105 20.44 3.46 25.60
CA SER A 105 20.01 3.00 24.27
C SER A 105 19.63 4.17 23.36
N ALA A 106 19.84 4.03 22.06
CA ALA A 106 19.39 5.02 21.09
C ALA A 106 17.85 5.11 21.10
N THR A 107 17.31 6.32 21.26
CA THR A 107 15.85 6.52 21.24
C THR A 107 15.26 6.52 19.83
N GLY A 108 16.11 6.59 18.80
CA GLY A 108 15.68 6.84 17.42
C GLY A 108 15.48 8.33 17.11
N ARG A 109 15.97 9.24 17.97
CA ARG A 109 15.96 10.69 17.75
C ARG A 109 17.37 11.24 17.56
N VAL A 110 17.47 12.27 16.72
CA VAL A 110 18.70 13.02 16.46
C VAL A 110 18.67 14.33 17.21
N VAL A 111 19.74 14.59 17.94
CA VAL A 111 19.96 15.86 18.62
C VAL A 111 20.58 16.84 17.63
N VAL A 112 20.01 18.03 17.56
CA VAL A 112 20.53 19.15 16.78
C VAL A 112 20.67 20.35 17.72
N GLU A 113 21.84 20.99 17.76
CA GLU A 113 22.05 22.16 18.64
C GLU A 113 21.28 23.40 18.17
N GLY A 114 21.18 23.62 16.86
CA GLY A 114 20.44 24.72 16.27
C GLY A 114 20.26 24.55 14.77
N VAL A 115 19.61 25.52 14.11
CA VAL A 115 19.44 25.53 12.66
C VAL A 115 19.93 26.83 12.05
N ARG A 116 20.54 26.75 10.86
CA ARG A 116 21.01 27.88 10.06
C ARG A 116 20.33 27.88 8.69
N PRO A 117 20.31 29.00 7.94
CA PRO A 117 19.81 29.02 6.56
C PRO A 117 20.52 27.99 5.67
N ALA A 118 19.78 27.40 4.73
CA ALA A 118 20.30 26.39 3.80
C ALA A 118 21.20 27.01 2.72
N ALA A 119 22.42 27.35 3.10
CA ALA A 119 23.54 27.66 2.22
C ALA A 119 24.51 26.47 2.18
N GLU A 120 25.16 26.24 1.03
CA GLU A 120 26.18 25.19 0.84
C GLU A 120 25.67 23.76 1.04
N VAL A 121 24.45 23.47 0.56
CA VAL A 121 23.82 22.14 0.67
C VAL A 121 24.74 21.00 0.18
N PRO A 122 25.46 21.10 -0.96
CA PRO A 122 26.39 20.06 -1.39
C PRO A 122 27.49 19.74 -0.36
N ALA A 123 28.04 20.76 0.31
CA ALA A 123 29.06 20.57 1.33
C ALA A 123 28.50 19.91 2.60
N ALA A 124 27.28 20.29 3.00
CA ALA A 124 26.59 19.64 4.11
C ALA A 124 26.30 18.15 3.84
N ILE A 125 25.91 17.82 2.60
CA ILE A 125 25.70 16.43 2.17
C ILE A 125 27.02 15.66 2.16
N ALA A 126 28.09 16.23 1.60
CA ALA A 126 29.40 15.59 1.58
C ALA A 126 29.93 15.30 2.99
N ALA A 127 29.72 16.23 3.93
CA ALA A 127 30.05 15.99 5.34
C ALA A 127 29.24 14.82 5.92
N LEU A 128 27.91 14.83 5.76
CA LEU A 128 27.05 13.74 6.25
C LEU A 128 27.39 12.38 5.62
N ASP A 129 27.72 12.35 4.33
CA ASP A 129 28.13 11.13 3.63
C ASP A 129 29.47 10.59 4.17
N GLY A 130 30.41 11.49 4.49
CA GLY A 130 31.64 11.17 5.20
C GLY A 130 31.36 10.52 6.56
N TRP A 131 30.45 11.11 7.34
CA TRP A 131 29.99 10.54 8.62
C TRP A 131 29.42 9.13 8.47
N LEU A 132 28.59 8.87 7.45
CA LEU A 132 28.04 7.53 7.20
C LEU A 132 29.15 6.53 6.85
N THR A 133 30.20 6.97 6.16
CA THR A 133 31.36 6.15 5.82
C THR A 133 32.19 5.80 7.05
N GLU A 134 32.45 6.78 7.93
CA GLU A 134 33.17 6.57 9.20
C GLU A 134 32.36 5.70 10.17
N LEU A 135 31.04 5.92 10.27
CA LEU A 135 30.15 5.08 11.07
C LEU A 135 30.12 3.63 10.56
N ALA A 136 30.16 3.42 9.25
CA ALA A 136 30.25 2.08 8.68
C ALA A 136 31.58 1.40 9.03
N ALA A 137 32.69 2.14 9.02
CA ALA A 137 34.00 1.64 9.42
C ALA A 137 34.04 1.27 10.91
N ALA A 138 33.51 2.13 11.79
CA ALA A 138 33.38 1.84 13.22
C ALA A 138 32.46 0.64 13.48
N GLY A 139 31.38 0.53 12.70
CA GLY A 139 30.42 -0.57 12.74
C GLY A 139 31.06 -1.95 12.51
N VAL A 140 32.16 -2.06 11.76
CA VAL A 140 32.89 -3.33 11.56
C VAL A 140 33.32 -3.94 12.91
N GLN A 141 33.80 -3.12 13.84
CA GLN A 141 34.29 -3.56 15.15
C GLN A 141 33.18 -4.10 16.07
N VAL A 142 31.94 -3.77 15.76
CA VAL A 142 30.76 -4.10 16.58
C VAL A 142 29.92 -5.21 15.95
N THR A 143 29.82 -5.20 14.62
CA THR A 143 29.02 -6.16 13.85
C THR A 143 29.81 -7.40 13.45
N GLY A 144 31.13 -7.28 13.24
CA GLY A 144 31.94 -8.29 12.56
C GLY A 144 31.63 -8.43 11.07
N GLU A 145 30.79 -7.56 10.49
CA GLU A 145 30.46 -7.54 9.07
C GLU A 145 31.45 -6.67 8.28
N GLU A 146 31.56 -6.93 6.97
CA GLU A 146 32.36 -6.10 6.06
C GLU A 146 31.77 -4.69 5.96
N GLN A 147 32.65 -3.68 5.92
CA GLN A 147 32.25 -2.27 5.84
C GLN A 147 31.30 -1.98 4.66
N GLU A 148 31.55 -2.58 3.49
CA GLU A 148 30.71 -2.41 2.29
C GLU A 148 29.27 -2.86 2.52
N ARG A 149 29.07 -3.96 3.28
CA ARG A 149 27.73 -4.47 3.61
C ARG A 149 27.00 -3.51 4.55
N ILE A 150 27.71 -2.91 5.51
CA ILE A 150 27.15 -1.93 6.44
C ILE A 150 26.80 -0.63 5.70
N ARG A 151 27.74 -0.11 4.90
CA ARG A 151 27.53 1.10 4.09
C ARG A 151 26.38 0.91 3.10
N GLY A 152 26.27 -0.26 2.48
CA GLY A 152 25.15 -0.60 1.60
C GLY A 152 23.78 -0.53 2.28
N ALA A 153 23.68 -0.95 3.55
CA ALA A 153 22.44 -0.78 4.33
C ALA A 153 22.14 0.69 4.63
N PHE A 154 23.17 1.53 4.83
CA PHE A 154 23.00 2.97 5.00
C PHE A 154 22.57 3.64 3.69
N ASP A 155 23.15 3.26 2.56
CA ASP A 155 22.75 3.75 1.23
C ASP A 155 21.32 3.33 0.87
N GLU A 156 20.88 2.16 1.31
CA GLU A 156 19.48 1.77 1.18
C GLU A 156 18.56 2.73 1.94
N VAL A 157 18.93 3.16 3.15
CA VAL A 157 18.18 4.18 3.91
C VAL A 157 18.19 5.53 3.19
N VAL A 158 19.35 5.99 2.70
CA VAL A 158 19.47 7.25 1.95
C VAL A 158 18.59 7.22 0.70
N SER A 159 18.68 6.15 -0.08
CA SER A 159 17.85 5.90 -1.27
C SER A 159 16.36 5.92 -0.94
N GLN A 160 15.94 5.26 0.15
CA GLN A 160 14.55 5.26 0.60
C GLN A 160 14.07 6.66 1.03
N GLU A 161 14.86 7.41 1.81
CA GLU A 161 14.46 8.71 2.34
C GLU A 161 14.50 9.86 1.31
N LEU A 162 15.33 9.72 0.28
CA LEU A 162 15.44 10.66 -0.85
C LEU A 162 14.56 10.26 -2.05
N ARG A 163 13.73 9.23 -1.91
CA ARG A 163 12.75 8.82 -2.92
C ARG A 163 11.45 9.61 -2.81
N ASN A 164 10.90 9.99 -3.97
CA ASN A 164 9.59 10.65 -4.10
C ASN A 164 9.57 12.03 -3.44
N LEU A 165 10.66 12.79 -3.55
CA LEU A 165 10.74 14.15 -3.01
C LEU A 165 9.82 15.10 -3.76
N SER A 166 9.46 16.20 -3.09
CA SER A 166 8.82 17.33 -3.77
C SER A 166 9.82 17.96 -4.75
N ALA A 167 9.31 18.59 -5.82
CA ALA A 167 10.15 19.31 -6.77
C ALA A 167 10.97 20.42 -6.08
N GLU A 168 10.40 21.07 -5.06
CA GLU A 168 11.06 22.11 -4.25
C GLU A 168 12.23 21.52 -3.44
N THR A 169 12.00 20.43 -2.69
CA THR A 169 13.04 19.78 -1.90
C THR A 169 14.15 19.23 -2.79
N ALA A 170 13.81 18.63 -3.93
CA ALA A 170 14.81 18.12 -4.85
C ALA A 170 15.63 19.22 -5.54
N ALA A 171 15.02 20.39 -5.82
CA ALA A 171 15.76 21.54 -6.32
C ALA A 171 16.79 22.05 -5.31
N GLN A 172 16.53 21.94 -4.00
CA GLN A 172 17.50 22.26 -2.96
C GLN A 172 18.64 21.24 -2.85
N LEU A 173 18.38 19.98 -3.25
CA LEU A 173 19.38 18.92 -3.41
C LEU A 173 20.03 18.93 -4.81
N ALA A 174 19.90 20.02 -5.56
CA ALA A 174 20.63 20.15 -6.82
C ALA A 174 22.11 20.44 -6.56
N GLY A 175 22.97 19.95 -7.44
CA GLY A 175 24.42 20.16 -7.37
C GLY A 175 25.20 18.87 -7.52
N ASP A 176 26.51 18.96 -7.34
CA ASP A 176 27.41 17.82 -7.38
C ASP A 176 27.74 17.37 -5.94
N HIS A 177 27.22 16.20 -5.56
CA HIS A 177 27.42 15.61 -4.24
C HIS A 177 27.11 14.09 -4.29
N PRO A 178 27.57 13.29 -3.30
CA PRO A 178 27.42 11.84 -3.31
C PRO A 178 25.97 11.36 -3.44
N TRP A 179 25.02 12.01 -2.76
CA TRP A 179 23.63 11.57 -2.77
C TRP A 179 22.81 11.91 -4.03
N ARG A 180 23.42 12.53 -5.04
CA ARG A 180 22.73 13.01 -6.24
C ARG A 180 22.00 11.88 -6.97
N GLU A 181 22.57 10.68 -6.99
CA GLU A 181 21.99 9.51 -7.63
C GLU A 181 20.74 8.96 -6.92
N PHE A 182 20.59 9.24 -5.63
CA PHE A 182 19.46 8.79 -4.81
C PHE A 182 18.26 9.74 -4.88
N VAL A 183 18.46 10.98 -5.34
CA VAL A 183 17.39 11.99 -5.45
C VAL A 183 16.40 11.55 -6.53
N HIS A 184 15.18 11.21 -6.09
CA HIS A 184 14.12 10.79 -7.00
C HIS A 184 12.87 11.65 -6.84
N VAL A 185 12.39 12.18 -7.98
CA VAL A 185 11.20 13.04 -8.09
C VAL A 185 10.27 12.46 -9.15
N VAL A 186 8.97 12.54 -8.88
CA VAL A 186 7.96 12.29 -9.90
C VAL A 186 7.23 13.58 -10.20
N GLY A 187 7.28 14.02 -11.46
CA GLY A 187 6.59 15.24 -11.89
C GLY A 187 5.06 15.13 -11.71
N ALA A 188 4.44 16.21 -11.23
CA ALA A 188 2.99 16.23 -10.96
C ALA A 188 2.15 15.94 -12.21
N GLY A 189 2.57 16.43 -13.39
CA GLY A 189 1.91 16.15 -14.66
C GLY A 189 1.96 14.66 -15.04
N GLN A 190 3.13 14.03 -14.95
CA GLN A 190 3.29 12.60 -15.21
C GLN A 190 2.45 11.76 -14.23
N HIS A 191 2.48 12.09 -12.94
CA HIS A 191 1.69 11.41 -11.92
C HIS A 191 0.20 11.44 -12.26
N GLU A 192 -0.33 12.60 -12.64
CA GLU A 192 -1.74 12.75 -12.99
C GLU A 192 -2.11 11.96 -14.26
N VAL A 193 -1.27 11.97 -15.30
CA VAL A 193 -1.49 11.17 -16.52
C VAL A 193 -1.58 9.67 -16.19
N LEU A 194 -0.63 9.13 -15.42
CA LEU A 194 -0.62 7.71 -15.05
C LEU A 194 -1.83 7.35 -14.16
N ARG A 195 -2.22 8.24 -13.24
CA ARG A 195 -3.43 8.08 -12.41
C ARG A 195 -4.71 8.14 -13.23
N GLN A 196 -4.80 9.02 -14.21
CA GLN A 196 -5.96 9.16 -15.08
C GLN A 196 -6.21 7.87 -15.85
N VAL A 197 -5.17 7.26 -16.43
CA VAL A 197 -5.29 5.98 -17.11
C VAL A 197 -5.78 4.88 -16.16
N LEU A 198 -5.20 4.76 -14.96
CA LEU A 198 -5.65 3.80 -13.96
C LEU A 198 -7.11 4.02 -13.56
N ARG A 199 -7.53 5.29 -13.42
CA ARG A 199 -8.92 5.65 -13.13
C ARG A 199 -9.87 5.20 -14.24
N VAL A 200 -9.56 5.49 -15.50
CA VAL A 200 -10.36 5.07 -16.66
C VAL A 200 -10.45 3.54 -16.73
N VAL A 201 -9.34 2.83 -16.51
CA VAL A 201 -9.34 1.36 -16.44
C VAL A 201 -10.25 0.86 -15.32
N ARG A 202 -10.13 1.40 -14.11
CA ARG A 202 -10.95 0.99 -12.95
C ARG A 202 -12.43 1.25 -13.19
N GLU A 203 -12.80 2.41 -13.74
CA GLU A 203 -14.16 2.78 -14.08
C GLU A 203 -14.74 1.82 -15.14
N ARG A 204 -13.98 1.53 -16.20
CA ARG A 204 -14.38 0.61 -17.27
C ARG A 204 -14.53 -0.82 -16.77
N SER A 205 -13.54 -1.34 -16.05
CA SER A 205 -13.58 -2.66 -15.42
C SER A 205 -14.76 -2.78 -14.45
N ALA A 206 -15.05 -1.74 -13.67
CA ALA A 206 -16.20 -1.72 -12.78
C ALA A 206 -17.53 -1.76 -13.53
N ARG A 207 -17.62 -1.11 -14.71
CA ARG A 207 -18.80 -1.16 -15.58
C ARG A 207 -18.98 -2.55 -16.22
N CYS A 208 -17.92 -3.15 -16.75
CA CYS A 208 -17.96 -4.51 -17.32
C CYS A 208 -18.41 -5.58 -16.31
N ARG A 209 -18.13 -5.38 -15.01
CA ARG A 209 -18.64 -6.29 -13.96
C ARG A 209 -20.14 -6.14 -13.69
N ARG A 210 -20.75 -5.00 -14.03
CA ARG A 210 -22.21 -4.75 -13.84
C ARG A 210 -23.02 -5.14 -15.07
N GLU A 211 -22.44 -4.94 -16.24
CA GLU A 211 -23.10 -5.07 -17.53
C GLU A 211 -22.36 -6.14 -18.35
N SER A 212 -22.99 -7.31 -18.45
CA SER A 212 -22.46 -8.43 -19.25
C SER A 212 -22.38 -8.04 -20.74
N GLY A 213 -21.34 -8.51 -21.43
CA GLY A 213 -21.14 -8.27 -22.86
C GLY A 213 -20.37 -6.98 -23.22
N LEU A 214 -20.04 -6.12 -22.25
CA LEU A 214 -19.22 -4.95 -22.52
C LEU A 214 -17.74 -5.31 -22.75
N PRO A 215 -17.05 -4.64 -23.70
CA PRO A 215 -15.65 -4.91 -23.95
C PRO A 215 -14.78 -4.52 -22.75
N ARG A 216 -13.79 -5.36 -22.45
CA ARG A 216 -12.84 -5.15 -21.35
C ARG A 216 -11.79 -4.09 -21.72
N PRO A 217 -11.24 -3.35 -20.75
CA PRO A 217 -10.22 -2.34 -21.06
C PRO A 217 -8.92 -2.98 -21.55
N LEU A 218 -8.36 -2.43 -22.63
CA LEU A 218 -7.06 -2.77 -23.22
C LEU A 218 -6.12 -1.57 -23.14
N VAL A 219 -4.88 -1.81 -22.71
CA VAL A 219 -3.81 -0.81 -22.70
C VAL A 219 -2.66 -1.29 -23.57
N ALA A 220 -2.29 -0.47 -24.55
CA ALA A 220 -1.18 -0.75 -25.45
C ALA A 220 0.07 0.02 -25.02
N VAL A 221 1.23 -0.64 -25.02
CA VAL A 221 2.50 -0.01 -24.65
C VAL A 221 3.54 -0.34 -25.71
N ASP A 222 4.13 0.69 -26.31
CA ASP A 222 5.28 0.50 -27.21
C ASP A 222 6.54 0.06 -26.44
N LEU A 223 7.44 -0.65 -27.12
CA LEU A 223 8.66 -1.16 -26.51
C LEU A 223 9.82 -0.18 -26.64
N ASP A 224 10.43 -0.10 -27.82
CA ASP A 224 11.66 0.65 -28.02
C ASP A 224 11.43 2.15 -27.78
N PHE A 225 12.29 2.77 -26.99
CA PHE A 225 12.18 4.18 -26.60
C PHE A 225 10.90 4.54 -25.81
N CYS A 226 10.16 3.53 -25.34
CA CYS A 226 8.95 3.68 -24.54
C CYS A 226 9.02 2.80 -23.28
N ALA A 227 8.68 1.52 -23.33
CA ALA A 227 8.84 0.60 -22.19
C ALA A 227 10.26 0.07 -22.00
N VAL A 228 11.11 0.21 -23.03
CA VAL A 228 12.46 -0.33 -23.10
C VAL A 228 13.44 0.77 -23.51
N GLN A 229 14.54 0.89 -22.77
CA GLN A 229 15.61 1.86 -23.00
C GLN A 229 16.80 1.19 -23.71
N PRO A 230 17.04 1.48 -25.00
CA PRO A 230 18.10 0.85 -25.77
C PRO A 230 19.45 1.58 -25.66
N ARG A 231 19.84 1.98 -24.43
CA ARG A 231 20.99 2.87 -24.19
C ARG A 231 22.27 2.36 -24.83
N GLN A 232 22.65 1.12 -24.55
CA GLN A 232 23.93 0.56 -25.02
C GLN A 232 24.01 0.55 -26.55
N ARG A 233 23.04 -0.07 -27.22
CA ARG A 233 23.07 -0.20 -28.69
C ARG A 233 22.89 1.14 -29.41
N VAL A 234 22.18 2.10 -28.82
CA VAL A 234 22.09 3.46 -29.36
C VAL A 234 23.43 4.19 -29.22
N HIS A 235 24.06 4.09 -28.06
CA HIS A 235 25.37 4.68 -27.81
C HIS A 235 26.44 4.10 -28.75
N GLU A 236 26.47 2.77 -28.92
CA GLU A 236 27.37 2.11 -29.87
C GLU A 236 27.13 2.55 -31.32
N ALA A 237 25.87 2.70 -31.73
CA ALA A 237 25.53 3.19 -33.06
C ALA A 237 26.02 4.63 -33.30
N VAL A 238 25.83 5.51 -32.31
CA VAL A 238 26.34 6.89 -32.35
C VAL A 238 27.86 6.91 -32.41
N ARG A 239 28.55 6.12 -31.58
CA ARG A 239 30.02 6.00 -31.59
C ARG A 239 30.57 5.53 -32.94
N ARG A 240 29.91 4.58 -33.60
CA ARG A 240 30.32 4.11 -34.94
C ARG A 240 30.19 5.20 -36.00
N VAL A 241 29.08 5.92 -36.01
CA VAL A 241 28.90 7.08 -36.90
C VAL A 241 29.93 8.16 -36.59
N GLY A 242 30.22 8.40 -35.31
CA GLY A 242 31.21 9.39 -34.87
C GLY A 242 32.60 9.06 -35.36
N ALA A 243 33.02 7.80 -35.20
CA ALA A 243 34.29 7.31 -35.69
C ALA A 243 34.40 7.38 -37.23
N ALA A 244 33.32 7.03 -37.95
CA ALA A 244 33.30 7.07 -39.41
C ALA A 244 33.39 8.49 -39.99
N HIS A 245 32.91 9.50 -39.25
CA HIS A 245 32.83 10.90 -39.71
C HIS A 245 33.74 11.86 -38.94
N GLY A 246 34.57 11.37 -38.02
CA GLY A 246 35.50 12.19 -37.24
C GLY A 246 34.84 13.14 -36.23
N ILE A 247 33.70 12.76 -35.65
CA ILE A 247 32.93 13.58 -34.69
C ILE A 247 33.26 13.12 -33.26
N ALA A 248 34.08 13.89 -32.55
CA ALA A 248 34.57 13.53 -31.21
C ALA A 248 33.46 13.51 -30.15
N GLU A 249 32.47 14.41 -30.29
CA GLU A 249 31.32 14.55 -29.39
C GLU A 249 30.43 13.30 -29.37
N PHE A 250 30.53 12.42 -30.37
CA PHE A 250 29.81 11.15 -30.43
C PHE A 250 30.49 10.03 -29.61
N ALA A 251 31.70 10.24 -29.10
CA ALA A 251 32.39 9.26 -28.26
C ALA A 251 31.75 9.11 -26.88
N ASP A 252 31.27 10.22 -26.32
CA ASP A 252 30.60 10.32 -25.01
C ASP A 252 29.55 11.45 -25.03
N PRO A 253 28.41 11.23 -25.69
CA PRO A 253 27.40 12.28 -25.85
C PRO A 253 26.64 12.54 -24.53
N ALA A 254 26.39 13.82 -24.23
CA ALA A 254 25.63 14.26 -23.06
C ALA A 254 24.17 13.77 -23.06
N VAL A 255 23.61 13.49 -24.24
CA VAL A 255 22.27 12.93 -24.45
C VAL A 255 22.28 12.05 -25.70
N LEU A 256 21.47 10.99 -25.73
CA LEU A 256 21.36 10.08 -26.87
C LEU A 256 20.24 10.49 -27.84
N PRO A 257 20.36 10.18 -29.15
CA PRO A 257 19.28 10.40 -30.10
C PRO A 257 18.15 9.37 -29.94
N GLY A 258 16.92 9.81 -30.16
CA GLY A 258 15.79 8.92 -30.37
C GLY A 258 15.82 8.26 -31.76
N LEU A 259 14.94 7.28 -31.99
CA LEU A 259 14.91 6.53 -33.26
C LEU A 259 14.51 7.38 -34.47
N TYR A 260 13.63 8.36 -34.27
CA TYR A 260 12.98 9.11 -35.34
C TYR A 260 13.66 10.47 -35.62
N PRO A 261 13.49 11.03 -36.85
CA PRO A 261 14.15 12.29 -37.23
C PRO A 261 13.88 13.46 -36.27
N ALA A 262 12.69 13.50 -35.65
CA ALA A 262 12.31 14.52 -34.69
C ALA A 262 13.26 14.59 -33.47
N GLY A 263 13.88 13.49 -33.06
CA GLY A 263 14.88 13.47 -31.99
C GLY A 263 16.29 13.83 -32.46
N TRP A 264 16.61 13.70 -33.75
CA TRP A 264 17.98 13.86 -34.23
C TRP A 264 18.53 15.28 -34.12
N ARG A 265 17.73 16.28 -34.52
CA ARG A 265 18.15 17.69 -34.45
C ARG A 265 18.36 18.18 -33.01
N PRO A 266 17.43 17.92 -32.06
CA PRO A 266 17.69 18.24 -30.65
C PRO A 266 18.94 17.52 -30.10
N PHE A 267 19.22 16.29 -30.54
CA PHE A 267 20.43 15.58 -30.15
C PHE A 267 21.70 16.31 -30.61
N LEU A 268 21.77 16.72 -31.88
CA LEU A 268 22.90 17.49 -32.38
C LEU A 268 23.05 18.80 -31.58
N ALA A 269 21.95 19.54 -31.39
CA ALA A 269 21.97 20.82 -30.68
C ALA A 269 22.45 20.70 -29.22
N ARG A 270 21.95 19.70 -28.47
CA ARG A 270 22.33 19.47 -27.05
C ARG A 270 23.77 19.00 -26.88
N ASN A 271 24.36 18.42 -27.93
CA ASN A 271 25.78 18.06 -27.97
C ASN A 271 26.64 19.13 -28.66
N GLY A 272 26.12 20.34 -28.88
CA GLY A 272 26.88 21.46 -29.46
C GLY A 272 27.15 21.40 -30.96
N LEU A 273 26.54 20.45 -31.68
CA LEU A 273 26.77 20.21 -33.10
C LEU A 273 25.83 21.03 -33.98
N ARG A 274 26.39 21.72 -34.99
CA ARG A 274 25.64 22.53 -35.98
C ARG A 274 25.50 21.86 -37.36
N ARG A 275 26.13 20.70 -37.58
CA ARG A 275 26.12 19.93 -38.83
C ARG A 275 25.88 18.45 -38.50
N GLY A 276 25.27 17.71 -39.42
CA GLY A 276 25.00 16.27 -39.23
C GLY A 276 23.58 15.81 -39.57
N ASP A 277 22.72 16.68 -40.10
CA ASP A 277 21.33 16.33 -40.47
C ASP A 277 21.23 15.12 -41.42
N GLY A 278 22.22 14.93 -42.31
CA GLY A 278 22.27 13.79 -43.24
C GLY A 278 22.67 12.45 -42.61
N LEU A 279 23.18 12.45 -41.37
CA LEU A 279 23.74 11.25 -40.72
C LEU A 279 22.67 10.38 -40.03
N HIS A 280 21.44 10.89 -39.86
CA HIS A 280 20.37 10.16 -39.16
C HIS A 280 20.09 8.78 -39.79
N ALA A 281 20.07 8.71 -41.13
CA ALA A 281 19.84 7.45 -41.84
C ALA A 281 20.95 6.42 -41.59
N GLU A 282 22.19 6.87 -41.45
CA GLU A 282 23.34 6.01 -41.14
C GLU A 282 23.34 5.55 -39.68
N TYR A 283 23.05 6.46 -38.75
CA TYR A 283 22.80 6.12 -37.34
C TYR A 283 21.74 5.03 -37.23
N ARG A 284 20.60 5.19 -37.88
CA ARG A 284 19.49 4.21 -37.84
C ARG A 284 19.90 2.84 -38.37
N ARG A 285 20.76 2.77 -39.40
CA ARG A 285 21.29 1.51 -39.93
C ARG A 285 22.29 0.84 -38.98
N ASN A 286 23.01 1.63 -38.17
CA ASN A 286 24.01 1.13 -37.22
C ASN A 286 23.41 0.64 -35.90
N ILE A 287 22.14 0.94 -35.59
CA ILE A 287 21.47 0.35 -34.42
C ILE A 287 21.37 -1.16 -34.59
N ALA A 288 21.95 -1.91 -33.65
CA ALA A 288 21.90 -3.35 -33.65
C ALA A 288 20.49 -3.87 -33.32
N TRP A 289 20.04 -4.88 -34.07
CA TRP A 289 18.73 -5.56 -33.89
C TRP A 289 18.87 -7.09 -33.83
N HIS A 290 20.07 -7.62 -33.57
CA HIS A 290 20.28 -9.06 -33.34
C HIS A 290 19.99 -9.42 -31.87
N GLY A 291 19.76 -10.71 -31.60
CA GLY A 291 19.29 -11.20 -30.29
C GLY A 291 20.14 -10.71 -29.12
N GLU A 292 21.45 -10.90 -29.18
CA GLU A 292 22.38 -10.47 -28.12
C GLU A 292 22.27 -8.97 -27.79
N ALA A 293 22.12 -8.10 -28.80
CA ALA A 293 21.99 -6.66 -28.58
C ALA A 293 20.63 -6.26 -27.98
N LEU A 294 19.57 -7.06 -28.17
CA LEU A 294 18.27 -6.79 -27.55
C LEU A 294 18.25 -7.21 -26.08
N LEU A 295 19.07 -8.18 -25.69
CA LEU A 295 19.19 -8.64 -24.31
C LEU A 295 19.93 -7.63 -23.40
N THR A 296 20.69 -6.68 -23.98
CA THR A 296 21.35 -5.60 -23.25
C THR A 296 20.45 -4.39 -22.96
N ASP A 297 19.26 -4.34 -23.55
CA ASP A 297 18.29 -3.29 -23.26
C ASP A 297 17.90 -3.30 -21.77
N THR A 298 17.43 -2.16 -21.25
CA THR A 298 16.88 -2.06 -19.89
C THR A 298 15.40 -1.65 -19.93
N LEU A 299 14.65 -1.95 -18.88
CA LEU A 299 13.27 -1.48 -18.76
C LEU A 299 13.23 0.02 -18.42
N ALA A 300 12.24 0.72 -18.94
CA ALA A 300 11.95 2.08 -18.50
C ALA A 300 11.57 2.09 -17.00
N PRO A 301 12.04 3.06 -16.20
CA PRO A 301 11.72 3.12 -14.79
C PRO A 301 10.21 3.06 -14.54
N GLY A 302 9.79 2.24 -13.57
CA GLY A 302 8.40 2.07 -13.17
C GLY A 302 7.52 1.15 -14.04
N ILE A 303 7.93 0.75 -15.24
CA ILE A 303 7.02 0.08 -16.19
C ILE A 303 6.46 -1.24 -15.64
N LYS A 304 7.31 -2.08 -15.05
CA LYS A 304 6.92 -3.38 -14.50
C LYS A 304 5.83 -3.25 -13.45
N ARG A 305 5.97 -2.27 -12.56
CA ARG A 305 4.96 -1.96 -11.53
C ARG A 305 3.69 -1.43 -12.17
N TYR A 306 3.80 -0.48 -13.09
CA TYR A 306 2.63 0.17 -13.68
C TYR A 306 1.77 -0.83 -14.48
N VAL A 307 2.39 -1.74 -15.22
CA VAL A 307 1.72 -2.89 -15.87
C VAL A 307 0.87 -3.66 -14.86
N ARG A 308 1.43 -4.01 -13.70
CA ARG A 308 0.69 -4.76 -12.67
C ARG A 308 -0.46 -3.98 -12.10
N GLU A 309 -0.30 -2.67 -11.89
CA GLU A 309 -1.39 -1.81 -11.42
C GLU A 309 -2.55 -1.78 -12.45
N LEU A 310 -2.24 -1.78 -13.74
CA LEU A 310 -3.23 -1.87 -14.82
C LEU A 310 -3.95 -3.24 -14.82
N GLU A 311 -3.20 -4.34 -14.71
CA GLU A 311 -3.76 -5.70 -14.64
C GLU A 311 -4.65 -5.88 -13.40
N GLN A 312 -4.20 -5.39 -12.23
CA GLN A 312 -4.99 -5.38 -11.00
C GLN A 312 -6.24 -4.52 -11.11
N ALA A 313 -6.18 -3.42 -11.86
CA ALA A 313 -7.34 -2.59 -12.20
C ALA A 313 -8.28 -3.27 -13.21
N GLY A 314 -7.88 -4.38 -13.81
CA GLY A 314 -8.68 -5.24 -14.69
C GLY A 314 -8.41 -5.07 -16.19
N ALA A 315 -7.39 -4.29 -16.56
CA ALA A 315 -6.97 -4.16 -17.96
C ALA A 315 -6.24 -5.42 -18.46
N ARG A 316 -6.32 -5.65 -19.76
CA ARG A 316 -5.32 -6.42 -20.49
C ARG A 316 -4.24 -5.47 -21.00
N VAL A 317 -2.97 -5.80 -20.78
CA VAL A 317 -1.84 -5.03 -21.30
C VAL A 317 -1.22 -5.78 -22.47
N VAL A 318 -0.90 -5.06 -23.55
CA VAL A 318 -0.27 -5.62 -24.75
C VAL A 318 0.99 -4.82 -25.12
N TRP A 319 2.07 -5.53 -25.43
CA TRP A 319 3.27 -4.94 -26.02
C TRP A 319 3.06 -4.74 -27.51
N LEU A 320 3.11 -3.49 -27.96
CA LEU A 320 2.80 -3.12 -29.34
C LEU A 320 4.02 -2.48 -29.99
N THR A 321 4.84 -3.26 -30.70
CA THR A 321 6.19 -2.83 -31.12
C THR A 321 6.37 -2.81 -32.64
N GLY A 322 7.23 -1.88 -33.10
CA GLY A 322 7.77 -1.88 -34.46
C GLY A 322 8.86 -2.93 -34.72
N ARG A 323 9.28 -3.70 -33.70
CA ARG A 323 10.23 -4.81 -33.87
C ARG A 323 9.69 -5.83 -34.87
N ARG A 324 10.62 -6.35 -35.68
CA ARG A 324 10.33 -7.33 -36.72
C ARG A 324 10.00 -8.70 -36.14
N HIS A 325 9.16 -9.48 -36.81
CA HIS A 325 8.84 -10.83 -36.35
C HIS A 325 10.09 -11.71 -36.13
N ARG A 326 11.13 -11.56 -36.96
CA ARG A 326 12.41 -12.30 -36.82
C ARG A 326 13.14 -12.09 -35.49
N VAL A 327 12.84 -11.03 -34.73
CA VAL A 327 13.45 -10.76 -33.41
C VAL A 327 12.49 -11.02 -32.25
N ARG A 328 11.34 -11.65 -32.52
CA ARG A 328 10.31 -11.94 -31.54
C ARG A 328 10.84 -12.80 -30.40
N ALA A 329 11.52 -13.90 -30.71
CA ALA A 329 12.03 -14.83 -29.69
C ALA A 329 12.97 -14.14 -28.68
N ALA A 330 13.94 -13.35 -29.15
CA ALA A 330 14.84 -12.59 -28.27
C ALA A 330 14.10 -11.52 -27.44
N THR A 331 13.04 -10.93 -28.00
CA THR A 331 12.21 -9.95 -27.27
C THR A 331 11.37 -10.64 -26.19
N GLU A 332 10.80 -11.82 -26.48
CA GLU A 332 10.07 -12.63 -25.49
C GLU A 332 11.00 -13.14 -24.40
N GLU A 333 12.22 -13.55 -24.74
CA GLU A 333 13.26 -13.92 -23.77
C GLU A 333 13.61 -12.75 -22.86
N PHE A 334 13.88 -11.57 -23.43
CA PHE A 334 14.13 -10.35 -22.66
C PHE A 334 12.99 -10.04 -21.69
N LEU A 335 11.74 -9.99 -22.19
CA LEU A 335 10.57 -9.66 -21.36
C LEU A 335 10.32 -10.73 -20.28
N SER A 336 10.51 -12.00 -20.61
CA SER A 336 10.38 -13.12 -19.66
C SER A 336 11.41 -13.02 -18.55
N GLY A 337 12.67 -12.73 -18.88
CA GLY A 337 13.76 -12.51 -17.92
C GLY A 337 13.53 -11.31 -16.99
N ARG A 338 12.56 -10.44 -17.29
CA ARG A 338 12.16 -9.30 -16.45
C ARG A 338 10.78 -9.46 -15.80
N GLY A 339 10.14 -10.62 -15.94
CA GLY A 339 8.83 -10.91 -15.35
C GLY A 339 7.65 -10.27 -16.09
N LEU A 340 7.78 -10.02 -17.40
CA LEU A 340 6.78 -9.41 -18.28
C LEU A 340 6.43 -10.29 -19.49
N GLY A 341 6.90 -11.54 -19.51
CA GLY A 341 6.71 -12.48 -20.62
C GLY A 341 5.31 -13.08 -20.72
N HIS A 342 4.44 -12.88 -19.72
CA HIS A 342 3.05 -13.36 -19.75
C HIS A 342 2.12 -12.46 -20.60
N LEU A 343 2.59 -11.30 -21.03
CA LEU A 343 1.82 -10.33 -21.80
C LEU A 343 1.92 -10.63 -23.30
N ASP A 344 0.84 -10.33 -24.04
CA ASP A 344 0.84 -10.50 -25.49
C ASP A 344 1.85 -9.56 -26.16
N LEU A 345 2.71 -10.12 -27.01
CA LEU A 345 3.65 -9.35 -27.83
C LEU A 345 3.18 -9.30 -29.29
N ARG A 346 2.94 -8.09 -29.79
CA ARG A 346 2.61 -7.81 -31.19
C ARG A 346 3.82 -7.22 -31.92
N THR A 347 4.47 -8.06 -32.72
CA THR A 347 5.54 -7.69 -33.65
C THR A 347 4.98 -7.43 -35.05
N SER A 348 5.79 -6.87 -35.96
CA SER A 348 5.34 -6.49 -37.30
C SER A 348 6.29 -6.96 -38.41
N ASP A 349 5.76 -7.43 -39.54
CA ASP A 349 6.52 -7.68 -40.81
C ASP A 349 6.83 -6.38 -41.61
N ASP A 350 6.97 -6.41 -42.95
CA ASP A 350 7.29 -5.24 -43.81
C ASP A 350 6.15 -4.25 -44.13
N GLY A 351 6.28 -2.98 -43.73
CA GLY A 351 5.35 -1.89 -44.06
C GLY A 351 5.32 -0.74 -43.04
N PRO A 352 4.38 0.22 -43.15
CA PRO A 352 4.27 1.37 -42.24
C PRO A 352 3.87 0.95 -40.81
N VAL A 353 4.73 1.22 -39.82
CA VAL A 353 4.54 0.79 -38.42
C VAL A 353 3.21 1.28 -37.83
N ALA A 354 2.82 2.54 -38.09
CA ALA A 354 1.62 3.14 -37.52
C ALA A 354 0.33 2.41 -37.92
N GLU A 355 0.17 2.06 -39.19
CA GLU A 355 -1.01 1.34 -39.70
C GLU A 355 -1.08 -0.08 -39.14
N ARG A 356 0.08 -0.74 -39.01
CA ARG A 356 0.19 -2.10 -38.47
C ARG A 356 -0.13 -2.15 -36.99
N LYS A 357 0.29 -1.13 -36.22
CA LYS A 357 -0.11 -0.98 -34.81
C LYS A 357 -1.63 -0.87 -34.66
N VAL A 358 -2.29 -0.07 -35.50
CA VAL A 358 -3.75 0.04 -35.52
C VAL A 358 -4.41 -1.29 -35.89
N ALA A 359 -3.93 -1.98 -36.92
CA ALA A 359 -4.46 -3.27 -37.35
C ALA A 359 -4.35 -4.32 -36.23
N ALA A 360 -3.19 -4.46 -35.59
CA ALA A 360 -2.96 -5.41 -34.51
C ALA A 360 -3.90 -5.18 -33.31
N LEU A 361 -4.24 -3.93 -32.99
CA LEU A 361 -5.17 -3.62 -31.90
C LEU A 361 -6.63 -3.96 -32.24
N ARG A 362 -7.02 -3.90 -33.52
CA ARG A 362 -8.37 -4.29 -33.96
C ARG A 362 -8.65 -5.79 -33.86
N GLU A 363 -7.61 -6.61 -33.78
CA GLU A 363 -7.72 -8.06 -33.59
C GLU A 363 -8.13 -8.46 -32.16
N PHE A 364 -8.06 -7.56 -31.18
CA PHE A 364 -8.45 -7.84 -29.80
C PHE A 364 -9.97 -7.74 -29.61
N HIS A 365 -10.69 -8.71 -30.18
CA HIS A 365 -12.14 -8.83 -30.04
C HIS A 365 -12.56 -8.95 -28.56
N GLY A 366 -13.64 -8.26 -28.18
CA GLY A 366 -14.10 -8.21 -26.78
C GLY A 366 -13.28 -7.28 -25.88
N TYR A 367 -12.37 -6.49 -26.45
CA TYR A 367 -11.63 -5.45 -25.74
C TYR A 367 -11.81 -4.07 -26.41
N GLU A 368 -11.65 -3.03 -25.60
CA GLU A 368 -11.67 -1.62 -26.03
C GLU A 368 -10.35 -0.97 -25.61
N LEU A 369 -9.66 -0.33 -26.56
CA LEU A 369 -8.46 0.44 -26.26
C LEU A 369 -8.83 1.65 -25.40
N VAL A 370 -8.33 1.69 -24.16
CA VAL A 370 -8.55 2.81 -23.24
C VAL A 370 -7.34 3.72 -23.13
N ALA A 371 -6.13 3.19 -23.35
CA ALA A 371 -4.90 3.97 -23.36
C ALA A 371 -3.83 3.34 -24.27
N ALA A 372 -2.98 4.18 -24.85
CA ALA A 372 -1.81 3.76 -25.61
C ALA A 372 -0.60 4.66 -25.30
N PHE A 373 0.54 4.06 -25.02
CA PHE A 373 1.82 4.75 -24.75
C PHE A 373 2.77 4.54 -25.93
N ASP A 374 3.25 5.63 -26.53
CA ASP A 374 4.10 5.56 -27.73
C ASP A 374 5.02 6.80 -27.85
N ASP A 375 6.27 6.59 -28.22
CA ASP A 375 7.28 7.64 -28.40
C ASP A 375 7.14 8.37 -29.75
N SER A 376 6.55 7.71 -30.76
CA SER A 376 6.43 8.22 -32.12
C SER A 376 5.19 9.08 -32.35
N ALA A 377 5.38 10.32 -32.79
CA ALA A 377 4.28 11.22 -33.14
C ALA A 377 3.36 10.65 -34.23
N ALA A 378 3.93 9.95 -35.23
CA ALA A 378 3.16 9.34 -36.32
C ALA A 378 2.29 8.18 -35.82
N ASN A 379 2.82 7.30 -34.95
CA ASN A 379 2.03 6.24 -34.34
C ASN A 379 0.89 6.83 -33.49
N ARG A 380 1.20 7.85 -32.67
CA ARG A 380 0.18 8.51 -31.84
C ARG A 380 -0.93 9.14 -32.68
N ALA A 381 -0.61 9.80 -33.79
CA ALA A 381 -1.61 10.39 -34.69
C ALA A 381 -2.53 9.31 -35.29
N ALA A 382 -1.96 8.19 -35.74
CA ALA A 382 -2.75 7.06 -36.25
C ALA A 382 -3.65 6.44 -35.16
N LEU A 383 -3.12 6.25 -33.95
CA LEU A 383 -3.89 5.72 -32.82
C LEU A 383 -5.04 6.64 -32.41
N ARG A 384 -4.83 7.96 -32.33
CA ARG A 384 -5.91 8.93 -32.04
C ARG A 384 -7.01 8.91 -33.09
N THR A 385 -6.61 8.77 -34.36
CA THR A 385 -7.56 8.71 -35.48
C THR A 385 -8.39 7.41 -35.43
N ALA A 386 -7.74 6.28 -35.14
CA ALA A 386 -8.41 4.98 -35.13
C ALA A 386 -9.22 4.71 -33.85
N PHE A 387 -8.83 5.30 -32.72
CA PHE A 387 -9.41 5.06 -31.40
C PHE A 387 -9.63 6.39 -30.65
N PRO A 388 -10.61 7.22 -31.05
CA PRO A 388 -10.79 8.57 -30.50
C PRO A 388 -11.16 8.62 -29.01
N GLY A 389 -11.65 7.52 -28.44
CA GLY A 389 -11.94 7.40 -27.00
C GLY A 389 -10.75 7.01 -26.13
N ALA A 390 -9.60 6.66 -26.73
CA ALA A 390 -8.42 6.20 -26.01
C ALA A 390 -7.51 7.38 -25.61
N LEU A 391 -6.90 7.28 -24.41
CA LEU A 391 -5.84 8.19 -23.99
C LEU A 391 -4.53 7.83 -24.71
N VAL A 392 -4.09 8.66 -25.66
CA VAL A 392 -2.84 8.42 -26.41
C VAL A 392 -1.72 9.32 -25.88
N ILE A 393 -0.79 8.70 -25.15
CA ILE A 393 0.16 9.33 -24.24
C ILE A 393 1.56 9.34 -24.87
N PRO A 394 2.19 10.51 -25.04
CA PRO A 394 3.57 10.59 -25.47
C PRO A 394 4.52 10.16 -24.35
N VAL A 395 5.50 9.32 -24.71
CA VAL A 395 6.59 8.90 -23.82
C VAL A 395 7.91 9.51 -24.27
N ARG A 396 8.69 10.04 -23.32
CA ARG A 396 9.98 10.69 -23.55
C ARG A 396 11.04 10.18 -22.57
N LEU A 397 11.77 9.16 -22.96
CA LEU A 397 12.72 8.57 -22.02
C LEU A 397 13.85 9.54 -21.60
N PRO A 398 14.15 9.64 -20.29
CA PRO A 398 15.29 10.39 -19.79
C PRO A 398 16.61 9.92 -20.39
N GLY A 399 17.42 10.90 -20.80
CA GLY A 399 18.69 10.67 -21.49
C GLY A 399 18.56 10.46 -23.00
N PHE A 400 17.36 10.54 -23.56
CA PHE A 400 17.12 10.54 -25.00
C PHE A 400 16.45 11.84 -25.46
N THR A 401 16.77 12.29 -26.66
CA THR A 401 16.06 13.39 -27.32
C THR A 401 14.83 12.90 -28.07
N SER A 402 13.75 13.67 -28.01
CA SER A 402 12.46 13.37 -28.62
C SER A 402 11.80 14.63 -29.16
N ASP A 403 10.59 14.50 -29.71
CA ASP A 403 9.76 15.63 -30.14
C ASP A 403 9.32 16.49 -28.93
N GLU A 404 9.70 17.77 -28.93
CA GLU A 404 9.49 18.73 -27.82
C GLU A 404 8.02 19.18 -27.65
N SER A 405 7.11 18.79 -28.55
CA SER A 405 5.80 19.46 -28.75
C SER A 405 4.58 18.99 -27.92
N ALA A 406 4.73 18.34 -26.76
CA ALA A 406 3.56 17.80 -26.01
C ALA A 406 3.74 17.60 -24.49
N ASP A 407 2.67 17.66 -23.70
CA ASP A 407 2.65 17.14 -22.33
C ASP A 407 2.63 15.60 -22.36
N GLY A 408 3.53 14.95 -21.62
CA GLY A 408 3.74 13.50 -21.67
C GLY A 408 4.33 12.92 -20.39
N ILE A 409 4.78 11.67 -20.46
CA ILE A 409 5.50 11.02 -19.37
C ILE A 409 6.96 10.77 -19.78
N GLU A 410 7.86 10.81 -18.81
CA GLU A 410 9.27 10.46 -18.99
C GLU A 410 9.56 9.05 -18.48
N THR A 411 8.91 8.67 -17.38
CA THR A 411 8.95 7.33 -16.80
C THR A 411 7.54 6.82 -16.52
N PHE A 412 7.42 5.55 -16.18
CA PHE A 412 6.16 4.96 -15.71
C PHE A 412 6.06 5.00 -14.17
N GLU A 413 6.84 5.86 -13.52
CA GLU A 413 6.76 6.09 -12.08
C GLU A 413 5.68 7.12 -11.76
N SER A 414 4.92 6.82 -10.71
CA SER A 414 3.93 7.71 -10.10
C SER A 414 4.22 7.79 -8.62
N LEU A 415 3.65 8.76 -7.90
CA LEU A 415 3.77 8.79 -6.44
C LEU A 415 2.92 7.68 -5.80
N PRO A 416 3.36 7.05 -4.70
CA PRO A 416 2.52 6.15 -3.91
C PRO A 416 1.29 6.88 -3.34
N HIS A 417 0.27 6.12 -2.95
CA HIS A 417 -0.90 6.64 -2.25
C HIS A 417 -1.16 5.84 -0.97
N PRO A 418 -1.10 6.46 0.23
CA PRO A 418 -0.74 7.86 0.46
C PRO A 418 0.75 8.11 0.12
N VAL A 419 1.12 9.37 -0.07
CA VAL A 419 2.55 9.73 -0.22
C VAL A 419 3.16 9.71 1.19
N PRO A 420 4.29 9.02 1.44
CA PRO A 420 4.91 8.97 2.76
C PRO A 420 5.06 10.36 3.40
N LEU A 421 4.79 10.47 4.71
CA LEU A 421 4.87 11.76 5.40
C LEU A 421 6.28 12.34 5.30
N GLY A 422 6.37 13.62 4.95
CA GLY A 422 7.64 14.31 4.71
C GLY A 422 8.30 13.97 3.36
N ARG A 423 7.65 13.17 2.51
CA ARG A 423 8.01 12.94 1.11
C ARG A 423 6.92 13.55 0.21
N GLY A 424 7.32 14.06 -0.95
CA GLY A 424 6.40 14.73 -1.89
C GLY A 424 5.71 15.97 -1.31
N HIS A 425 4.46 16.23 -1.73
CA HIS A 425 3.72 17.44 -1.37
C HIS A 425 2.92 17.34 -0.06
N ALA A 426 2.92 16.19 0.61
CA ALA A 426 2.11 15.96 1.81
C ALA A 426 2.81 16.50 3.06
N ARG A 427 2.12 17.40 3.79
CA ARG A 427 2.61 18.00 5.05
C ARG A 427 1.97 17.40 6.30
N GLU A 428 0.89 16.65 6.14
CA GLU A 428 0.11 16.07 7.23
C GLU A 428 -0.03 14.57 7.05
N ALA A 429 -0.15 13.84 8.15
CA ALA A 429 -0.37 12.40 8.15
C ALA A 429 -1.72 12.07 7.51
N GLN A 430 -1.75 11.11 6.58
CA GLN A 430 -2.96 10.74 5.82
C GLN A 430 -3.32 9.28 6.00
N LEU A 431 -4.62 8.99 5.99
CA LEU A 431 -5.08 7.62 5.79
C LEU A 431 -4.97 7.25 4.32
N SER A 432 -4.73 5.98 4.02
CA SER A 432 -4.58 5.45 2.66
C SER A 432 -5.88 5.45 1.85
N HIS A 433 -7.02 5.29 2.55
CA HIS A 433 -8.34 5.10 1.96
C HIS A 433 -8.47 3.94 0.97
N VAL A 434 -7.47 3.05 0.86
CA VAL A 434 -7.54 1.88 -0.01
C VAL A 434 -8.42 0.80 0.62
N THR A 435 -9.09 0.00 -0.22
CA THR A 435 -10.01 -1.06 0.24
C THR A 435 -9.33 -2.42 0.41
N SER A 436 -8.12 -2.58 -0.12
CA SER A 436 -7.31 -3.80 -0.01
C SER A 436 -5.84 -3.45 0.12
N LEU A 437 -5.07 -4.33 0.78
CA LEU A 437 -3.62 -4.18 0.94
C LEU A 437 -2.89 -4.14 -0.42
N SER A 438 -3.41 -4.84 -1.44
CA SER A 438 -2.90 -4.77 -2.82
C SER A 438 -3.05 -3.40 -3.47
N GLY A 439 -3.86 -2.50 -2.91
CA GLY A 439 -3.95 -1.12 -3.34
C GLY A 439 -2.78 -0.26 -2.87
N LEU A 440 -1.97 -0.74 -1.93
CA LEU A 440 -0.77 -0.08 -1.44
C LEU A 440 0.47 -0.52 -2.22
N ARG A 441 1.43 0.39 -2.34
CA ARG A 441 2.77 0.09 -2.84
C ARG A 441 3.68 -0.33 -1.72
N LEU A 442 3.46 -1.55 -1.21
CA LEU A 442 4.12 -2.02 0.01
C LEU A 442 5.64 -1.88 -0.03
N GLY A 443 6.30 -2.19 -1.15
CA GLY A 443 7.75 -2.04 -1.30
C GLY A 443 8.28 -0.60 -1.24
N GLU A 444 7.42 0.42 -1.30
CA GLU A 444 7.80 1.84 -1.17
C GLU A 444 7.46 2.44 0.20
N LEU A 445 6.71 1.73 1.04
CA LEU A 445 6.35 2.17 2.39
C LEU A 445 7.49 1.85 3.36
N SER A 446 7.72 2.70 4.35
CA SER A 446 8.71 2.43 5.40
C SER A 446 8.07 1.70 6.58
N THR A 447 8.80 0.75 7.20
CA THR A 447 8.32 -0.01 8.37
C THR A 447 8.59 0.67 9.71
N ARG A 448 9.40 1.74 9.71
CA ARG A 448 9.73 2.65 10.83
C ARG A 448 9.52 2.07 12.23
N PRO A 449 10.22 0.99 12.61
CA PRO A 449 9.95 0.30 13.87
C PRO A 449 10.25 1.16 15.12
N THR A 450 11.01 2.24 14.98
CA THR A 450 11.16 3.28 16.01
C THR A 450 9.83 3.86 16.49
N ILE A 451 8.81 3.95 15.62
CA ILE A 451 7.47 4.45 15.96
C ILE A 451 6.82 3.68 17.12
N TRP A 452 7.12 2.38 17.26
CA TRP A 452 6.56 1.55 18.32
C TRP A 452 7.08 1.95 19.71
N GLY A 453 8.37 2.31 19.80
CA GLY A 453 8.98 2.80 21.04
C GLY A 453 8.44 4.17 21.47
N HIS A 454 7.93 4.93 20.52
CA HIS A 454 7.32 6.23 20.78
C HIS A 454 5.82 6.13 21.11
N GLY A 455 5.25 4.95 21.36
CA GLY A 455 3.85 4.86 21.77
C GLY A 455 3.57 5.44 23.16
N ALA A 456 2.29 5.72 23.44
CA ALA A 456 1.85 6.06 24.79
C ALA A 456 0.81 5.06 25.31
N GLU A 457 0.86 4.78 26.61
CA GLU A 457 -0.14 3.95 27.27
C GLU A 457 -1.26 4.84 27.82
N LEU A 458 -2.50 4.49 27.48
CA LEU A 458 -3.66 5.10 28.10
C LEU A 458 -3.82 4.60 29.53
N THR A 459 -4.20 5.49 30.42
CA THR A 459 -4.79 5.12 31.71
C THR A 459 -6.19 4.54 31.50
N VAL A 460 -6.67 3.77 32.48
CA VAL A 460 -8.05 3.24 32.49
C VAL A 460 -9.07 4.38 32.38
N ALA A 461 -8.81 5.52 33.04
CA ALA A 461 -9.69 6.68 33.00
C ALA A 461 -9.71 7.33 31.61
N GLU A 462 -8.57 7.48 30.94
CA GLU A 462 -8.51 8.04 29.59
C GLU A 462 -9.22 7.16 28.57
N GLN A 463 -9.00 5.83 28.63
CA GLN A 463 -9.69 4.89 27.76
C GLN A 463 -11.22 4.95 27.98
N ALA A 464 -11.68 4.97 29.24
CA ALA A 464 -13.09 5.09 29.57
C ALA A 464 -13.70 6.39 29.02
N ARG A 465 -13.02 7.54 29.19
CA ARG A 465 -13.47 8.83 28.66
C ARG A 465 -13.68 8.81 27.14
N ILE A 466 -12.76 8.18 26.38
CA ILE A 466 -12.90 8.02 24.93
C ILE A 466 -14.16 7.21 24.61
N VAL A 467 -14.36 6.07 25.28
CA VAL A 467 -15.52 5.19 25.06
C VAL A 467 -16.83 5.91 25.41
N ASP A 468 -16.90 6.56 26.56
CA ASP A 468 -18.08 7.28 27.03
C ASP A 468 -18.48 8.42 26.08
N SER A 469 -17.50 9.23 25.66
CA SER A 469 -17.74 10.31 24.69
C SER A 469 -18.28 9.76 23.37
N LEU A 470 -17.66 8.68 22.86
CA LEU A 470 -18.04 8.04 21.60
C LEU A 470 -19.47 7.49 21.67
N VAL A 471 -19.84 6.81 22.76
CA VAL A 471 -21.19 6.27 23.00
C VAL A 471 -22.22 7.39 23.14
N ALA A 472 -21.95 8.40 23.96
CA ALA A 472 -22.87 9.51 24.21
C ALA A 472 -23.20 10.28 22.92
N ALA A 473 -22.18 10.61 22.11
CA ALA A 473 -22.35 11.29 20.83
C ALA A 473 -23.14 10.43 19.81
N ALA A 474 -22.85 9.13 19.76
CA ALA A 474 -23.53 8.18 18.89
C ALA A 474 -25.02 8.02 19.23
N VAL A 475 -25.35 7.83 20.52
CA VAL A 475 -26.75 7.71 20.97
C VAL A 475 -27.52 9.00 20.72
N THR A 476 -26.94 10.16 21.02
CA THR A 476 -27.57 11.47 20.80
C THR A 476 -27.89 11.70 19.33
N SER A 477 -26.93 11.43 18.45
CA SER A 477 -27.13 11.57 17.00
C SER A 477 -28.13 10.55 16.44
N GLY A 478 -28.15 9.32 16.97
CA GLY A 478 -29.15 8.30 16.63
C GLY A 478 -30.59 8.77 16.97
N ARG A 479 -30.81 9.25 18.20
CA ARG A 479 -32.12 9.78 18.63
C ARG A 479 -32.59 10.94 17.75
N LYS A 480 -31.68 11.85 17.40
CA LYS A 480 -31.98 12.98 16.50
C LYS A 480 -32.41 12.51 15.12
N LEU A 481 -31.71 11.53 14.55
CA LEU A 481 -32.04 10.94 13.24
C LEU A 481 -33.41 10.26 13.27
N GLY A 482 -33.67 9.41 14.28
CA GLY A 482 -34.94 8.71 14.42
C GLY A 482 -36.13 9.65 14.59
N SER A 483 -35.98 10.68 15.43
CA SER A 483 -37.02 11.70 15.68
C SER A 483 -37.38 12.47 14.41
N ALA A 484 -36.39 12.79 13.56
CA ALA A 484 -36.63 13.48 12.30
C ALA A 484 -37.41 12.63 11.28
N ILE A 485 -37.37 11.30 11.40
CA ILE A 485 -38.06 10.36 10.51
C ILE A 485 -39.46 9.99 11.05
N ALA A 486 -39.66 9.99 12.37
CA ALA A 486 -40.92 9.60 13.01
C ALA A 486 -42.15 10.43 12.59
N ALA A 487 -41.96 11.61 12.00
CA ALA A 487 -43.05 12.48 11.56
C ALA A 487 -43.76 11.93 10.30
N GLY A 488 -44.88 11.22 10.49
CA GLY A 488 -45.88 11.00 9.44
C GLY A 488 -45.67 9.80 8.50
N ALA A 489 -44.88 8.80 8.88
CA ALA A 489 -44.66 7.59 8.10
C ALA A 489 -45.27 6.33 8.77
N ASP A 490 -45.72 5.39 7.94
CA ASP A 490 -45.93 3.99 8.36
C ASP A 490 -44.68 3.44 9.06
N ARG A 491 -44.85 2.64 10.13
CA ARG A 491 -43.73 2.22 11.00
C ARG A 491 -42.68 1.40 10.25
N VAL A 492 -43.10 0.50 9.35
CA VAL A 492 -42.17 -0.30 8.54
C VAL A 492 -41.35 0.61 7.63
N ARG A 493 -42.00 1.57 6.97
CA ARG A 493 -41.34 2.56 6.13
C ARG A 493 -40.38 3.46 6.93
N ALA A 494 -40.75 3.88 8.13
CA ALA A 494 -39.93 4.70 9.01
C ALA A 494 -38.66 3.95 9.44
N VAL A 495 -38.80 2.68 9.87
CA VAL A 495 -37.66 1.80 10.15
C VAL A 495 -36.76 1.67 8.93
N TRP A 496 -37.32 1.38 7.75
CA TRP A 496 -36.55 1.27 6.51
C TRP A 496 -35.79 2.58 6.21
N GLN A 497 -36.40 3.74 6.42
CA GLN A 497 -35.73 5.04 6.23
C GLN A 497 -34.58 5.25 7.23
N VAL A 498 -34.75 4.83 8.49
CA VAL A 498 -33.69 4.88 9.52
C VAL A 498 -32.53 3.96 9.13
N ILE A 499 -32.78 2.68 8.90
CA ILE A 499 -31.72 1.69 8.65
C ILE A 499 -31.03 1.90 7.31
N THR A 500 -31.69 2.60 6.37
CA THR A 500 -31.08 3.01 5.09
C THR A 500 -30.54 4.44 5.09
N ALA A 501 -30.49 5.09 6.24
CA ALA A 501 -29.89 6.41 6.36
C ALA A 501 -28.37 6.37 6.12
N LYS A 502 -27.85 7.53 5.71
CA LYS A 502 -26.44 7.71 5.35
C LYS A 502 -25.44 7.18 6.39
N PRO A 503 -25.61 7.41 7.72
CA PRO A 503 -24.65 6.95 8.73
C PRO A 503 -24.46 5.43 8.78
N PHE A 504 -25.45 4.66 8.35
CA PHE A 504 -25.41 3.19 8.33
C PHE A 504 -25.03 2.64 6.94
N GLY A 505 -25.00 3.51 5.92
CA GLY A 505 -24.38 3.24 4.63
C GLY A 505 -25.15 2.31 3.69
N ALA A 506 -26.48 2.26 3.79
CA ALA A 506 -27.26 1.41 2.91
C ALA A 506 -27.46 2.02 1.51
N SER A 507 -27.29 1.19 0.49
CA SER A 507 -27.80 1.48 -0.84
C SER A 507 -29.27 1.07 -0.91
N ARG A 508 -30.19 2.03 -1.02
CA ARG A 508 -31.63 1.75 -1.22
C ARG A 508 -31.90 0.86 -2.43
N SER A 509 -30.97 0.79 -3.39
CA SER A 509 -31.05 -0.14 -4.52
C SER A 509 -30.79 -1.60 -4.14
N ALA A 510 -29.95 -1.86 -3.14
CA ALA A 510 -29.64 -3.22 -2.69
C ALA A 510 -30.67 -3.73 -1.67
N TYR A 511 -31.26 -2.84 -0.87
CA TYR A 511 -32.32 -3.17 0.07
C TYR A 511 -33.54 -2.27 -0.14
N PRO A 512 -34.32 -2.53 -1.22
CA PRO A 512 -35.49 -1.73 -1.56
C PRO A 512 -36.61 -1.91 -0.53
N LEU A 513 -37.55 -0.95 -0.49
CA LEU A 513 -38.67 -0.99 0.46
C LEU A 513 -39.45 -2.31 0.41
N ALA A 514 -39.69 -2.89 -0.76
CA ALA A 514 -40.36 -4.18 -0.91
C ALA A 514 -39.63 -5.34 -0.18
N ALA A 515 -38.29 -5.32 -0.16
CA ALA A 515 -37.53 -6.30 0.62
C ALA A 515 -37.67 -6.03 2.11
N ALA A 516 -37.63 -4.76 2.51
CA ALA A 516 -37.83 -4.34 3.89
C ALA A 516 -39.22 -4.74 4.41
N GLU A 517 -40.28 -4.56 3.62
CA GLU A 517 -41.64 -4.95 3.99
C GLU A 517 -41.75 -6.44 4.31
N ARG A 518 -41.12 -7.30 3.50
CA ARG A 518 -41.09 -8.74 3.76
C ARG A 518 -40.39 -9.09 5.06
N ASP A 519 -39.28 -8.42 5.35
CA ASP A 519 -38.41 -8.79 6.48
C ASP A 519 -38.82 -8.09 7.80
N LEU A 520 -39.49 -6.93 7.73
CA LEU A 520 -39.80 -6.07 8.88
C LEU A 520 -41.26 -6.11 9.33
N ARG A 521 -42.22 -6.44 8.44
CA ARG A 521 -43.65 -6.32 8.75
C ARG A 521 -44.06 -7.16 9.96
N GLY A 522 -43.70 -8.45 9.97
CA GLY A 522 -43.99 -9.37 11.08
C GLY A 522 -43.54 -8.85 12.45
N PRO A 523 -42.24 -8.56 12.68
CA PRO A 523 -41.79 -8.07 13.99
C PRO A 523 -42.35 -6.68 14.35
N VAL A 524 -42.58 -5.79 13.36
CA VAL A 524 -43.17 -4.47 13.64
C VAL A 524 -44.63 -4.58 14.09
N GLU A 525 -45.43 -5.42 13.44
CA GLU A 525 -46.83 -5.68 13.82
C GLU A 525 -46.92 -6.41 15.17
N ALA A 526 -46.01 -7.35 15.43
CA ALA A 526 -45.93 -8.07 16.70
C ALA A 526 -45.37 -7.23 17.86
N GLY A 527 -44.86 -6.03 17.61
CA GLY A 527 -44.21 -5.21 18.65
C GLY A 527 -42.90 -5.82 19.17
N GLU A 528 -42.22 -6.62 18.36
CA GLU A 528 -40.98 -7.31 18.71
C GLU A 528 -39.74 -6.55 18.23
N PRO A 529 -38.57 -6.71 18.89
CA PRO A 529 -37.31 -6.19 18.37
C PRO A 529 -37.00 -6.72 16.97
N ILE A 530 -36.53 -5.86 16.08
CA ILE A 530 -36.15 -6.27 14.72
C ILE A 530 -34.83 -7.04 14.78
N ARG A 531 -34.82 -8.25 14.25
CA ARG A 531 -33.65 -9.13 14.23
C ARG A 531 -32.79 -8.84 13.01
N PHE A 532 -31.52 -8.59 13.25
CA PHE A 532 -30.47 -8.47 12.24
C PHE A 532 -29.50 -9.64 12.39
N VAL A 533 -29.05 -10.17 11.26
CA VAL A 533 -28.01 -11.20 11.23
C VAL A 533 -26.83 -10.67 10.41
N VAL A 534 -25.63 -10.80 10.97
CA VAL A 534 -24.37 -10.45 10.31
C VAL A 534 -23.38 -11.62 10.43
N VAL A 535 -22.67 -11.92 9.34
CA VAL A 535 -21.54 -12.86 9.38
C VAL A 535 -20.27 -12.05 9.67
N GLY A 536 -19.62 -12.37 10.78
CA GLY A 536 -18.54 -11.62 11.40
C GLY A 536 -18.96 -10.93 12.71
N PRO A 537 -18.01 -10.40 13.50
CA PRO A 537 -16.57 -10.38 13.23
C PRO A 537 -15.94 -11.78 13.30
N SER A 538 -14.86 -11.98 12.55
CA SER A 538 -14.18 -13.27 12.44
C SER A 538 -13.01 -13.36 13.42
N LEU A 539 -11.87 -12.84 12.98
CA LEU A 539 -10.64 -12.67 13.75
C LEU A 539 -9.91 -11.47 13.15
N LYS A 540 -9.19 -10.71 13.99
CA LYS A 540 -8.27 -9.67 13.52
C LYS A 540 -7.23 -10.29 12.57
N GLN A 541 -7.02 -9.68 11.41
CA GLN A 541 -6.09 -10.19 10.39
C GLN A 541 -4.67 -9.70 10.64
N ASP A 542 -3.95 -10.34 11.55
CA ASP A 542 -2.58 -10.02 11.94
C ASP A 542 -1.51 -10.96 11.35
N GLY A 543 -1.91 -11.93 10.51
CA GLY A 543 -1.03 -12.94 9.92
C GLY A 543 0.21 -12.41 9.21
N SER A 544 0.08 -11.30 8.46
CA SER A 544 1.18 -10.60 7.81
C SER A 544 1.69 -9.40 8.61
N ARG A 545 1.03 -9.02 9.70
CA ARG A 545 1.23 -7.78 10.47
C ARG A 545 1.08 -6.45 9.70
N LEU A 546 1.04 -6.49 8.37
CA LEU A 546 0.85 -5.32 7.50
C LEU A 546 -0.54 -4.70 7.68
N LYS A 547 -1.55 -5.55 7.94
CA LYS A 547 -2.93 -5.12 8.18
C LYS A 547 -3.13 -4.64 9.60
N ALA A 548 -2.84 -5.50 10.57
CA ALA A 548 -2.90 -5.22 12.00
C ALA A 548 -1.70 -5.86 12.71
N LEU A 549 -1.14 -5.20 13.72
CA LEU A 549 0.05 -5.73 14.42
C LEU A 549 -0.23 -6.91 15.35
N GLY A 550 -1.48 -7.08 15.79
CA GLY A 550 -1.87 -8.11 16.73
C GLY A 550 -3.31 -8.57 16.52
N GLY A 551 -3.60 -9.73 17.09
CA GLY A 551 -4.80 -10.50 16.83
C GLY A 551 -6.03 -10.12 17.66
N LEU A 552 -5.99 -9.08 18.50
CA LEU A 552 -7.11 -8.68 19.36
C LEU A 552 -8.00 -7.61 18.70
N PRO A 553 -9.29 -7.51 19.06
CA PRO A 553 -10.13 -6.35 18.77
C PRO A 553 -9.49 -5.05 19.28
N ASP A 554 -9.58 -3.99 18.49
CA ASP A 554 -9.06 -2.66 18.85
C ASP A 554 -10.21 -1.62 18.85
N LEU A 555 -9.93 -0.32 18.83
CA LEU A 555 -10.97 0.71 18.82
C LEU A 555 -11.91 0.60 17.59
N ALA A 556 -11.51 -0.05 16.49
CA ALA A 556 -12.33 -0.18 15.30
C ALA A 556 -13.51 -1.14 15.54
N GLU A 557 -13.26 -2.28 16.18
CA GLU A 557 -14.32 -3.20 16.59
C GLU A 557 -15.25 -2.54 17.63
N LEU A 558 -14.69 -1.81 18.59
CA LEU A 558 -15.49 -1.08 19.58
C LEU A 558 -16.38 -0.03 18.91
N ALA A 559 -15.85 0.76 17.98
CA ALA A 559 -16.59 1.77 17.26
C ALA A 559 -17.68 1.18 16.35
N MET A 560 -17.50 -0.05 15.83
CA MET A 560 -18.58 -0.79 15.17
C MET A 560 -19.74 -1.08 16.13
N LEU A 561 -19.45 -1.50 17.36
CA LEU A 561 -20.48 -1.75 18.39
C LEU A 561 -21.19 -0.44 18.77
N VAL A 562 -20.46 0.67 18.88
CA VAL A 562 -21.05 2.00 19.06
C VAL A 562 -21.96 2.38 17.89
N ARG A 563 -21.59 2.06 16.64
CA ARG A 563 -22.46 2.29 15.48
C ARG A 563 -23.76 1.50 15.56
N LEU A 564 -23.74 0.28 16.08
CA LEU A 564 -24.95 -0.50 16.34
C LEU A 564 -25.81 0.15 17.44
N ARG A 565 -25.20 0.71 18.49
CA ARG A 565 -25.92 1.50 19.51
C ARG A 565 -26.57 2.75 18.92
N GLN A 566 -25.90 3.44 17.99
CA GLN A 566 -26.49 4.54 17.24
C GLN A 566 -27.71 4.10 16.43
N LEU A 567 -27.62 2.95 15.76
CA LEU A 567 -28.72 2.37 14.99
C LEU A 567 -29.91 2.04 15.89
N ASP A 568 -29.69 1.34 17.00
CA ASP A 568 -30.72 1.01 17.97
C ASP A 568 -31.40 2.27 18.53
N ALA A 569 -30.61 3.27 18.95
CA ALA A 569 -31.13 4.54 19.44
C ALA A 569 -32.02 5.28 18.41
N ALA A 570 -31.68 5.18 17.12
CA ALA A 570 -32.49 5.75 16.04
C ALA A 570 -33.76 4.95 15.78
N VAL A 571 -33.68 3.61 15.72
CA VAL A 571 -34.84 2.75 15.49
C VAL A 571 -35.85 2.85 16.65
N ARG A 572 -35.39 2.95 17.89
CA ARG A 572 -36.27 3.11 19.07
C ARG A 572 -37.16 4.34 19.03
N GLN A 573 -36.82 5.36 18.24
CA GLN A 573 -37.69 6.53 18.05
C GLN A 573 -38.91 6.25 17.18
N VAL A 574 -38.82 5.25 16.28
CA VAL A 574 -39.90 4.89 15.34
C VAL A 574 -40.52 3.52 15.66
N HIS A 575 -39.79 2.68 16.38
CA HIS A 575 -40.18 1.33 16.83
C HIS A 575 -39.56 1.06 18.21
N PRO A 576 -40.27 1.36 19.32
CA PRO A 576 -39.72 1.31 20.69
C PRO A 576 -38.97 0.03 21.10
N PRO A 577 -39.36 -1.18 20.64
CA PRO A 577 -38.62 -2.41 20.91
C PRO A 577 -37.15 -2.41 20.42
N GLY A 578 -36.82 -1.56 19.45
CA GLY A 578 -35.46 -1.41 18.93
C GLY A 578 -35.01 -2.56 18.04
N VAL A 579 -33.72 -2.89 18.10
CA VAL A 579 -33.12 -3.95 17.28
C VAL A 579 -32.33 -4.96 18.11
N ARG A 580 -32.12 -6.14 17.54
CA ARG A 580 -31.20 -7.18 18.06
C ARG A 580 -30.30 -7.65 16.93
N VAL A 581 -29.01 -7.79 17.19
CA VAL A 581 -28.00 -8.18 16.20
C VAL A 581 -27.38 -9.50 16.62
N ARG A 582 -27.57 -10.54 15.80
CA ARG A 582 -26.87 -11.82 15.92
C ARG A 582 -25.64 -11.78 15.01
N ALA A 583 -24.46 -11.80 15.63
CA ALA A 583 -23.16 -11.88 14.97
C ALA A 583 -22.69 -13.33 14.92
N LEU A 584 -22.70 -13.92 13.73
CA LEU A 584 -22.22 -15.28 13.49
C LEU A 584 -20.72 -15.23 13.18
N THR A 585 -19.87 -15.67 14.12
CA THR A 585 -18.42 -15.62 13.96
C THR A 585 -17.93 -16.83 13.19
N ASP A 586 -17.13 -16.62 12.16
CA ASP A 586 -16.61 -17.66 11.26
C ASP A 586 -15.11 -17.91 11.48
N ALA A 587 -14.60 -17.63 12.69
CA ALA A 587 -13.18 -17.49 12.99
C ALA A 587 -12.32 -18.66 12.48
N SER A 588 -12.80 -19.90 12.63
CA SER A 588 -12.14 -21.12 12.12
C SER A 588 -12.94 -21.86 11.05
N HIS A 589 -14.11 -21.36 10.66
CA HIS A 589 -15.07 -22.11 9.85
C HIS A 589 -14.61 -22.23 8.38
N PHE A 590 -14.19 -21.12 7.76
CA PHE A 590 -13.73 -21.14 6.36
C PHE A 590 -12.24 -21.46 6.22
N ARG A 591 -11.46 -21.26 7.27
CA ARG A 591 -10.00 -21.44 7.31
C ARG A 591 -9.57 -21.85 8.70
N PHE A 592 -8.58 -22.73 8.78
CA PHE A 592 -8.01 -23.10 10.07
C PHE A 592 -7.37 -21.90 10.77
N ARG A 593 -7.68 -21.72 12.05
CA ARG A 593 -7.04 -20.76 12.96
C ARG A 593 -6.79 -21.45 14.30
N GLU A 594 -5.70 -21.05 14.96
CA GLU A 594 -5.34 -21.57 16.29
C GLU A 594 -6.46 -21.26 17.30
N PRO A 595 -6.97 -22.25 18.05
CA PRO A 595 -8.08 -22.06 18.99
C PRO A 595 -7.84 -20.95 20.03
N ASP A 596 -6.61 -20.84 20.56
CA ASP A 596 -6.27 -19.83 21.56
C ASP A 596 -6.37 -18.40 21.02
N ARG A 597 -6.07 -18.19 19.72
CA ARG A 597 -6.23 -16.88 19.07
C ARG A 597 -7.71 -16.51 18.96
N CYS A 598 -8.55 -17.45 18.53
CA CYS A 598 -10.00 -17.25 18.45
C CYS A 598 -10.60 -16.96 19.83
N ALA A 599 -10.23 -17.74 20.85
CA ALA A 599 -10.70 -17.56 22.21
C ALA A 599 -10.28 -16.20 22.80
N ALA A 600 -9.05 -15.76 22.57
CA ALA A 600 -8.58 -14.45 23.01
C ALA A 600 -9.33 -13.29 22.33
N TYR A 601 -9.58 -13.39 21.03
CA TYR A 601 -10.37 -12.40 20.28
C TYR A 601 -11.80 -12.31 20.80
N HIS A 602 -12.48 -13.45 20.96
CA HIS A 602 -13.85 -13.49 21.47
C HIS A 602 -13.98 -12.92 22.89
N ARG A 603 -13.03 -13.24 23.80
CA ARG A 603 -13.02 -12.68 25.16
C ARG A 603 -12.88 -11.16 25.15
N GLU A 604 -11.98 -10.62 24.33
CA GLU A 604 -11.82 -9.17 24.21
C GLU A 604 -13.05 -8.51 23.56
N PHE A 605 -13.61 -9.12 22.53
CA PHE A 605 -14.80 -8.60 21.86
C PHE A 605 -16.00 -8.56 22.83
N ALA A 606 -16.18 -9.59 23.66
CA ALA A 606 -17.20 -9.61 24.72
C ALA A 606 -16.98 -8.50 25.76
N ARG A 607 -15.71 -8.21 26.14
CA ARG A 607 -15.37 -7.06 27.00
C ARG A 607 -15.77 -5.74 26.36
N GLN A 608 -15.53 -5.56 25.05
CA GLN A 608 -15.95 -4.36 24.33
C GLN A 608 -17.48 -4.22 24.25
N VAL A 609 -18.21 -5.32 24.05
CA VAL A 609 -19.70 -5.34 24.09
C VAL A 609 -20.22 -4.85 25.44
N ALA A 610 -19.61 -5.30 26.54
CA ALA A 610 -19.95 -4.82 27.87
C ALA A 610 -19.60 -3.33 28.05
N ALA A 611 -18.40 -2.91 27.63
CA ALA A 611 -17.91 -1.54 27.79
C ALA A 611 -18.78 -0.50 27.07
N VAL A 612 -19.37 -0.82 25.91
CA VAL A 612 -20.27 0.09 25.19
C VAL A 612 -21.74 -0.03 25.61
N GLY A 613 -22.06 -0.89 26.58
CA GLY A 613 -23.41 -1.17 27.03
C GLY A 613 -24.30 -1.78 25.93
N ALA A 614 -23.77 -2.76 25.18
CA ALA A 614 -24.44 -3.41 24.05
C ALA A 614 -24.79 -4.90 24.30
N ALA A 615 -24.70 -5.38 25.54
CA ALA A 615 -25.02 -6.77 25.89
C ALA A 615 -26.50 -7.14 25.62
N ASP A 616 -27.40 -6.17 25.66
CA ASP A 616 -28.81 -6.30 25.29
C ASP A 616 -29.06 -6.04 23.79
N LEU A 617 -28.02 -5.82 22.99
CA LEU A 617 -28.14 -5.48 21.58
C LEU A 617 -27.47 -6.52 20.70
N VAL A 618 -26.27 -6.97 21.06
CA VAL A 618 -25.43 -7.85 20.26
C VAL A 618 -25.28 -9.19 20.96
N SER A 619 -25.63 -10.27 20.27
CA SER A 619 -25.24 -11.63 20.62
C SER A 619 -24.18 -12.13 19.65
N VAL A 620 -23.20 -12.86 20.17
CA VAL A 620 -22.09 -13.43 19.40
C VAL A 620 -22.18 -14.94 19.53
N GLU A 621 -22.16 -15.64 18.41
CA GLU A 621 -22.33 -17.10 18.35
C GLU A 621 -21.40 -17.67 17.28
N ASP A 622 -20.78 -18.81 17.56
CA ASP A 622 -19.97 -19.50 16.57
C ASP A 622 -20.86 -20.02 15.44
N PHE A 623 -20.37 -19.91 14.20
CA PHE A 623 -21.14 -20.25 13.02
C PHE A 623 -21.51 -21.73 12.95
N ASP A 624 -20.63 -22.63 13.39
CA ASP A 624 -20.95 -24.06 13.41
C ASP A 624 -21.90 -24.41 14.55
N ASP A 625 -21.71 -23.83 15.73
CA ASP A 625 -22.62 -24.07 16.87
C ASP A 625 -24.04 -23.59 16.55
N ALA A 626 -24.16 -22.46 15.85
CA ALA A 626 -25.42 -21.96 15.32
C ALA A 626 -26.07 -22.91 14.30
N ALA A 627 -25.26 -23.59 13.49
CA ALA A 627 -25.73 -24.59 12.53
C ALA A 627 -26.24 -25.84 13.24
N ASP A 628 -25.47 -26.36 14.20
CA ASP A 628 -25.79 -27.56 14.98
C ASP A 628 -27.11 -27.38 15.76
N ALA A 629 -27.39 -26.17 16.24
CA ALA A 629 -28.61 -25.85 16.95
C ALA A 629 -29.85 -25.68 16.04
N HIS A 630 -29.68 -25.56 14.71
CA HIS A 630 -30.77 -25.23 13.80
C HIS A 630 -31.34 -26.48 13.10
N PRO A 631 -32.65 -26.79 13.25
CA PRO A 631 -33.23 -28.06 12.80
C PRO A 631 -33.25 -28.28 11.29
N ALA A 632 -33.11 -27.21 10.50
CA ALA A 632 -33.04 -27.28 9.04
C ALA A 632 -31.61 -27.38 8.48
N CYS A 633 -30.58 -27.35 9.33
CA CYS A 633 -29.20 -27.61 8.92
C CYS A 633 -28.94 -29.12 8.91
N GLY A 634 -28.09 -29.54 7.98
CA GLY A 634 -27.59 -30.92 7.90
C GLY A 634 -26.62 -31.25 9.04
N ASP A 635 -26.29 -32.54 9.15
CA ASP A 635 -25.41 -33.05 10.20
C ASP A 635 -23.94 -32.65 9.97
N ARG A 636 -23.36 -31.92 10.93
CA ARG A 636 -21.96 -31.47 10.91
C ARG A 636 -20.96 -32.61 10.80
N THR A 637 -21.30 -33.83 11.25
CA THR A 637 -20.42 -35.01 11.12
C THR A 637 -20.12 -35.37 9.67
N GLN A 638 -20.93 -34.92 8.71
CA GLN A 638 -20.71 -35.11 7.26
C GLN A 638 -19.69 -34.12 6.67
N ARG A 639 -19.37 -33.02 7.38
CA ARG A 639 -18.48 -31.97 6.86
C ARG A 639 -17.11 -32.47 6.42
N PRO A 640 -16.38 -33.32 7.18
CA PRO A 640 -15.04 -33.75 6.78
C PRO A 640 -15.02 -34.47 5.42
N GLU A 641 -16.01 -35.34 5.17
CA GLU A 641 -16.12 -36.12 3.94
C GLU A 641 -16.53 -35.24 2.75
N LEU A 642 -17.53 -34.37 2.92
CA LEU A 642 -17.93 -33.40 1.90
C LEU A 642 -16.81 -32.40 1.56
N LEU A 643 -16.08 -31.94 2.58
CA LEU A 643 -14.95 -31.04 2.39
C LEU A 643 -13.86 -31.71 1.55
N LEU A 644 -13.54 -32.97 1.83
CA LEU A 644 -12.58 -33.74 1.05
C LEU A 644 -13.02 -33.85 -0.42
N ALA A 645 -14.27 -34.24 -0.67
CA ALA A 645 -14.82 -34.38 -2.02
C ALA A 645 -14.78 -33.06 -2.82
N HIS A 646 -15.18 -31.94 -2.21
CA HIS A 646 -15.14 -30.63 -2.90
C HIS A 646 -13.72 -30.13 -3.12
N ARG A 647 -12.78 -30.41 -2.21
CA ARG A 647 -11.36 -30.10 -2.43
C ARG A 647 -10.78 -30.87 -3.61
N GLU A 648 -11.04 -32.17 -3.67
CA GLU A 648 -10.58 -33.04 -4.76
C GLU A 648 -11.08 -32.55 -6.12
N LYS A 649 -12.32 -32.02 -6.19
CA LYS A 649 -12.87 -31.39 -7.40
C LYS A 649 -12.01 -30.22 -7.90
N TYR A 650 -11.59 -29.32 -7.02
CA TYR A 650 -10.71 -28.21 -7.38
C TYR A 650 -9.30 -28.68 -7.73
N GLU A 651 -8.73 -29.60 -6.94
CA GLU A 651 -7.39 -30.13 -7.16
C GLU A 651 -7.30 -30.85 -8.52
N THR A 652 -8.34 -31.60 -8.89
CA THR A 652 -8.47 -32.24 -10.22
C THR A 652 -8.61 -31.21 -11.34
N ALA A 653 -9.47 -30.21 -11.18
CA ALA A 653 -9.65 -29.15 -12.19
C ALA A 653 -8.36 -28.36 -12.46
N PHE A 654 -7.52 -28.21 -11.44
CA PHE A 654 -6.25 -27.48 -11.52
C PHE A 654 -5.02 -28.37 -11.73
N ALA A 655 -5.22 -29.65 -12.05
CA ALA A 655 -4.12 -30.57 -12.34
C ALA A 655 -3.19 -30.02 -13.45
N GLY A 656 -1.89 -30.10 -13.21
CA GLY A 656 -0.83 -29.62 -14.13
C GLY A 656 -0.56 -28.11 -14.07
N LEU A 657 -1.28 -27.34 -13.24
CA LEU A 657 -0.95 -25.94 -12.99
C LEU A 657 0.14 -25.83 -11.91
N ASP A 658 1.19 -25.06 -12.20
CA ASP A 658 2.28 -24.80 -11.26
C ASP A 658 2.39 -23.31 -10.95
N ILE A 659 1.90 -22.95 -9.75
CA ILE A 659 1.93 -21.57 -9.25
C ILE A 659 3.36 -21.07 -8.99
N LEU A 660 4.36 -21.95 -8.83
CA LEU A 660 5.75 -21.56 -8.57
C LEU A 660 6.53 -21.27 -9.86
N ARG A 661 6.16 -21.90 -10.98
CA ARG A 661 6.85 -21.71 -12.26
C ARG A 661 6.43 -20.42 -12.95
N ASN A 662 5.12 -20.17 -13.08
CA ASN A 662 4.58 -18.94 -13.65
C ASN A 662 3.28 -18.57 -12.93
N PRO A 663 3.39 -17.86 -11.79
CA PRO A 663 2.25 -17.59 -10.93
C PRO A 663 1.09 -16.87 -11.66
N GLY A 664 1.41 -15.94 -12.56
CA GLY A 664 0.42 -15.19 -13.34
C GLY A 664 -0.34 -16.06 -14.35
N ALA A 665 0.39 -16.87 -15.12
CA ALA A 665 -0.22 -17.78 -16.10
C ALA A 665 -1.05 -18.88 -15.41
N ALA A 666 -0.56 -19.46 -14.32
CA ALA A 666 -1.28 -20.46 -13.54
C ALA A 666 -2.60 -19.91 -12.99
N LEU A 667 -2.60 -18.68 -12.46
CA LEU A 667 -3.83 -18.04 -11.95
C LEU A 667 -4.83 -17.70 -13.07
N ALA A 668 -4.33 -17.28 -14.25
CA ALA A 668 -5.17 -17.01 -15.40
C ALA A 668 -5.87 -18.28 -15.91
N GLU A 669 -5.13 -19.39 -15.99
CA GLU A 669 -5.64 -20.69 -16.40
C GLU A 669 -6.55 -21.33 -15.32
N ALA A 670 -6.27 -21.14 -14.03
CA ALA A 670 -7.22 -21.55 -12.99
C ALA A 670 -8.55 -20.79 -13.08
N ALA A 671 -8.54 -19.53 -13.53
CA ALA A 671 -9.78 -18.78 -13.74
C ALA A 671 -10.63 -19.35 -14.89
N THR A 672 -10.02 -20.01 -15.89
CA THR A 672 -10.74 -20.65 -17.00
C THR A 672 -11.25 -22.05 -16.62
N ARG A 673 -10.50 -22.78 -15.80
CA ARG A 673 -10.83 -24.15 -15.32
C ARG A 673 -11.70 -24.19 -14.06
N ASP A 674 -12.02 -23.04 -13.48
CA ASP A 674 -12.71 -22.93 -12.19
C ASP A 674 -14.05 -23.71 -12.16
N PRO A 675 -14.17 -24.76 -11.31
CA PRO A 675 -15.37 -25.61 -11.23
C PRO A 675 -16.53 -24.98 -10.43
N SER A 676 -16.42 -23.71 -10.02
CA SER A 676 -17.46 -22.97 -9.30
C SER A 676 -18.73 -22.82 -10.13
N ALA A 677 -19.88 -23.08 -9.51
CA ALA A 677 -21.19 -22.86 -10.11
C ALA A 677 -21.47 -21.34 -10.31
N PRO A 678 -22.35 -20.96 -11.26
CA PRO A 678 -22.80 -19.58 -11.40
C PRO A 678 -23.32 -19.00 -10.09
N GLY A 679 -22.87 -17.79 -9.73
CA GLY A 679 -23.26 -17.10 -8.49
C GLY A 679 -22.37 -17.38 -7.27
N GLN A 680 -21.41 -18.31 -7.37
CA GLN A 680 -20.38 -18.51 -6.35
C GLN A 680 -19.14 -17.63 -6.60
N PRO A 681 -18.34 -17.31 -5.56
CA PRO A 681 -17.07 -16.60 -5.73
C PRO A 681 -16.13 -17.39 -6.63
N ARG A 682 -15.48 -16.72 -7.59
CA ARG A 682 -14.49 -17.35 -8.47
C ARG A 682 -13.15 -17.53 -7.76
N PHE A 683 -12.43 -18.59 -8.10
CA PHE A 683 -11.12 -18.94 -7.54
C PHE A 683 -10.13 -17.78 -7.62
N ALA A 684 -9.92 -17.22 -8.81
CA ALA A 684 -8.91 -16.17 -8.98
C ALA A 684 -9.25 -14.86 -8.25
N GLU A 685 -10.53 -14.58 -7.98
CA GLU A 685 -10.96 -13.42 -7.20
C GLU A 685 -10.70 -13.66 -5.71
N LEU A 686 -11.09 -14.83 -5.21
CA LEU A 686 -10.87 -15.20 -3.81
C LEU A 686 -9.38 -15.37 -3.49
N PHE A 687 -8.59 -15.97 -4.39
CA PHE A 687 -7.15 -16.14 -4.23
C PHE A 687 -6.45 -14.82 -3.91
N ARG A 688 -6.77 -13.76 -4.65
CA ARG A 688 -6.20 -12.42 -4.41
C ARG A 688 -6.58 -11.86 -3.04
N SER A 689 -7.77 -12.18 -2.54
CA SER A 689 -8.19 -11.78 -1.18
C SER A 689 -7.49 -12.60 -0.09
N VAL A 690 -7.39 -13.91 -0.29
CA VAL A 690 -6.78 -14.86 0.65
C VAL A 690 -5.28 -14.62 0.76
N LEU A 691 -4.59 -14.31 -0.34
CA LEU A 691 -3.15 -14.05 -0.40
C LEU A 691 -2.69 -13.13 0.73
N HIS A 692 -3.38 -12.00 0.95
CA HIS A 692 -3.02 -11.02 1.99
C HIS A 692 -3.53 -11.37 3.41
N ALA A 693 -3.98 -12.60 3.64
CA ALA A 693 -4.52 -13.07 4.89
C ALA A 693 -3.94 -14.42 5.33
N VAL A 694 -2.92 -14.91 4.60
CA VAL A 694 -2.11 -16.08 4.93
C VAL A 694 -1.03 -15.68 5.93
N ASP A 695 -0.80 -16.52 6.92
CA ASP A 695 0.24 -16.33 7.92
C ASP A 695 1.58 -16.80 7.32
N ILE A 696 2.60 -15.94 7.33
CA ILE A 696 3.95 -16.32 6.91
C ILE A 696 4.88 -16.29 8.12
N PRO A 697 5.54 -17.40 8.47
CA PRO A 697 6.53 -17.41 9.53
C PRO A 697 7.64 -16.37 9.26
N CYS A 698 8.01 -15.64 10.31
CA CYS A 698 9.18 -14.78 10.34
C CYS A 698 10.25 -15.50 11.15
N HIS A 699 11.43 -15.73 10.56
CA HIS A 699 12.52 -16.49 11.19
C HIS A 699 13.55 -15.60 11.91
N GLY A 700 13.35 -14.27 11.92
CA GLY A 700 14.20 -13.27 12.56
C GLY A 700 13.95 -11.87 11.96
N GLY A 701 14.54 -10.82 12.53
CA GLY A 701 14.37 -9.41 12.15
C GLY A 701 12.97 -8.83 12.39
N ASP A 702 12.79 -7.57 12.01
CA ASP A 702 11.49 -6.90 12.04
C ASP A 702 10.44 -7.66 11.22
N PRO A 703 9.41 -8.23 11.87
CA PRO A 703 8.39 -9.01 11.17
C PRO A 703 7.54 -8.18 10.21
N LEU A 704 7.43 -6.86 10.44
CA LEU A 704 6.75 -5.96 9.52
C LEU A 704 7.58 -5.77 8.25
N ALA A 705 8.89 -5.52 8.37
CA ALA A 705 9.82 -5.44 7.23
C ALA A 705 9.92 -6.75 6.45
N TRP A 706 9.97 -7.89 7.14
CA TRP A 706 9.92 -9.20 6.49
C TRP A 706 8.68 -9.36 5.63
N SER A 707 7.50 -9.08 6.21
CA SER A 707 6.23 -9.18 5.51
C SER A 707 6.15 -8.18 4.36
N GLN A 708 6.62 -6.95 4.54
CA GLN A 708 6.69 -5.94 3.49
C GLN A 708 7.47 -6.45 2.27
N ARG A 709 8.66 -7.02 2.46
CA ARG A 709 9.50 -7.56 1.36
C ARG A 709 8.83 -8.70 0.60
N ILE A 710 8.14 -9.59 1.31
CA ILE A 710 7.43 -10.71 0.69
C ILE A 710 6.22 -10.20 -0.11
N TYR A 711 5.40 -9.35 0.50
CA TYR A 711 4.14 -8.87 -0.08
C TYR A 711 4.30 -7.70 -1.05
N ALA A 712 5.48 -7.07 -1.15
CA ALA A 712 5.76 -6.03 -2.14
C ALA A 712 5.54 -6.53 -3.58
N ASP A 713 5.89 -7.79 -3.83
CA ASP A 713 5.74 -8.41 -5.15
C ASP A 713 5.63 -9.94 -5.06
N PRO A 714 4.49 -10.46 -4.57
CA PRO A 714 4.37 -11.88 -4.24
C PRO A 714 4.40 -12.80 -5.47
N PHE A 715 4.17 -12.26 -6.68
CA PHE A 715 4.19 -13.02 -7.93
C PHE A 715 5.57 -13.05 -8.61
N ASP A 716 6.55 -12.29 -8.12
CA ASP A 716 7.90 -12.30 -8.70
C ASP A 716 8.84 -13.23 -7.93
N LEU A 717 9.01 -14.40 -8.52
CA LEU A 717 9.94 -15.44 -8.07
C LEU A 717 11.22 -15.49 -8.91
N THR A 718 11.36 -14.60 -9.91
CA THR A 718 12.42 -14.66 -10.92
C THR A 718 13.51 -13.63 -10.73
N ASP A 719 13.20 -12.53 -10.04
CA ASP A 719 14.14 -11.45 -9.80
C ASP A 719 15.34 -11.91 -8.94
N ARG A 720 16.51 -11.98 -9.58
CA ARG A 720 17.76 -12.40 -8.95
C ARG A 720 18.31 -11.36 -7.97
N SER A 721 17.89 -10.10 -8.06
CA SER A 721 18.29 -9.04 -7.12
C SER A 721 17.58 -9.15 -5.78
N THR A 722 16.40 -9.76 -5.74
CA THR A 722 15.70 -10.09 -4.48
C THR A 722 16.48 -11.19 -3.73
N PRO A 723 16.65 -11.13 -2.39
CA PRO A 723 17.27 -12.22 -1.62
C PRO A 723 16.59 -13.58 -1.83
N ALA A 724 17.38 -14.65 -1.87
CA ALA A 724 16.88 -16.00 -2.16
C ALA A 724 15.84 -16.49 -1.14
N GLU A 725 16.02 -16.13 0.13
CA GLU A 725 15.07 -16.41 1.22
C GLU A 725 13.71 -15.72 1.01
N VAL A 726 13.71 -14.46 0.52
CA VAL A 726 12.48 -13.72 0.23
C VAL A 726 11.76 -14.36 -0.95
N ARG A 727 12.48 -14.76 -2.00
CA ARG A 727 11.88 -15.49 -3.14
C ARG A 727 11.26 -16.82 -2.70
N ARG A 728 11.92 -17.57 -1.81
CA ARG A 728 11.37 -18.82 -1.26
C ARG A 728 10.09 -18.55 -0.47
N ALA A 729 10.12 -17.56 0.43
CA ALA A 729 8.95 -17.19 1.22
C ALA A 729 7.77 -16.69 0.38
N ARG A 730 8.03 -16.02 -0.76
CA ARG A 730 6.99 -15.69 -1.76
C ARG A 730 6.38 -16.96 -2.38
N GLY A 731 7.21 -17.95 -2.71
CA GLY A 731 6.74 -19.26 -3.18
C GLY A 731 5.84 -19.96 -2.15
N ASP A 732 6.28 -20.00 -0.89
CA ASP A 732 5.53 -20.60 0.21
C ASP A 732 4.19 -19.88 0.46
N LEU A 733 4.19 -18.55 0.36
CA LEU A 733 2.98 -17.72 0.40
C LEU A 733 2.01 -18.11 -0.71
N LEU A 734 2.47 -18.19 -1.96
CA LEU A 734 1.62 -18.51 -3.10
C LEU A 734 0.98 -19.90 -2.98
N VAL A 735 1.77 -20.90 -2.58
CA VAL A 735 1.29 -22.27 -2.36
C VAL A 735 0.27 -22.34 -1.23
N SER A 736 0.55 -21.66 -0.12
CA SER A 736 -0.35 -21.61 1.04
C SER A 736 -1.66 -20.91 0.69
N ALA A 737 -1.58 -19.76 0.01
CA ALA A 737 -2.75 -19.03 -0.47
C ALA A 737 -3.59 -19.86 -1.45
N TRP A 738 -2.96 -20.65 -2.32
CA TRP A 738 -3.65 -21.52 -3.26
C TRP A 738 -4.47 -22.57 -2.53
N ARG A 739 -3.84 -23.28 -1.58
CA ARG A 739 -4.48 -24.34 -0.77
C ARG A 739 -5.58 -23.78 0.12
N GLU A 740 -5.35 -22.63 0.77
CA GLU A 740 -6.37 -21.95 1.58
C GLU A 740 -7.56 -21.51 0.73
N THR A 741 -7.34 -21.05 -0.50
CA THR A 741 -8.41 -20.64 -1.42
C THR A 741 -9.27 -21.83 -1.81
N ILE A 742 -8.65 -22.97 -2.17
CA ILE A 742 -9.39 -24.22 -2.42
C ILE A 742 -10.21 -24.62 -1.20
N THR A 743 -9.60 -24.61 -0.01
CA THR A 743 -10.27 -24.98 1.24
C THR A 743 -11.46 -24.06 1.54
N TYR A 744 -11.30 -22.76 1.35
CA TYR A 744 -12.36 -21.78 1.56
C TYR A 744 -13.54 -22.03 0.61
N LEU A 745 -13.29 -22.23 -0.68
CA LEU A 745 -14.34 -22.50 -1.65
C LEU A 745 -15.02 -23.85 -1.41
N ALA A 746 -14.26 -24.87 -1.02
CA ALA A 746 -14.81 -26.16 -0.67
C ALA A 746 -15.76 -26.04 0.52
N ASN A 747 -15.37 -25.33 1.58
CA ASN A 747 -16.27 -25.04 2.71
C ASN A 747 -17.56 -24.32 2.28
N LYS A 748 -17.48 -23.39 1.31
CA LYS A 748 -18.69 -22.73 0.76
C LYS A 748 -19.64 -23.69 0.06
N HIS A 749 -19.12 -24.73 -0.61
CA HIS A 749 -19.96 -25.77 -1.21
C HIS A 749 -20.53 -26.70 -0.14
N VAL A 750 -19.73 -27.09 0.86
CA VAL A 750 -20.20 -27.86 2.02
C VAL A 750 -21.37 -27.16 2.72
N ASP A 751 -21.27 -25.84 2.95
CA ASP A 751 -22.35 -25.07 3.56
C ASP A 751 -23.63 -25.09 2.72
N ALA A 752 -23.51 -25.06 1.39
CA ALA A 752 -24.66 -25.12 0.49
C ALA A 752 -25.32 -26.51 0.53
N ASP A 753 -24.52 -27.58 0.56
CA ASP A 753 -24.98 -28.96 0.65
C ASP A 753 -25.67 -29.25 1.99
N LEU A 754 -25.13 -28.71 3.08
CA LEU A 754 -25.68 -28.87 4.43
C LEU A 754 -26.78 -27.88 4.78
N GLY A 755 -27.17 -27.00 3.86
CA GLY A 755 -28.32 -26.11 4.09
C GLY A 755 -28.04 -24.92 5.02
N TYR A 756 -26.78 -24.61 5.34
CA TYR A 756 -26.40 -23.61 6.34
C TYR A 756 -26.89 -22.20 5.99
N GLN A 757 -27.28 -21.97 4.73
CA GLN A 757 -27.92 -20.72 4.29
C GLN A 757 -29.18 -20.33 5.08
N VAL A 758 -29.81 -21.26 5.80
CA VAL A 758 -30.97 -20.96 6.64
C VAL A 758 -30.64 -20.04 7.82
N LEU A 759 -29.41 -20.09 8.33
CA LEU A 759 -28.98 -19.33 9.52
C LEU A 759 -29.05 -17.82 9.34
N TRP A 760 -29.04 -17.35 8.09
CA TRP A 760 -29.21 -15.94 7.76
C TRP A 760 -30.45 -15.70 6.90
N ARG A 761 -31.42 -16.62 6.84
CA ARG A 761 -32.68 -16.38 6.11
C ARG A 761 -33.70 -15.60 6.93
N GLU A 762 -33.67 -15.72 8.25
CA GLU A 762 -34.61 -15.09 9.18
C GLU A 762 -34.15 -13.67 9.56
N GLY A 763 -35.05 -12.69 9.37
CA GLY A 763 -34.80 -11.28 9.69
C GLY A 763 -33.99 -10.51 8.63
N VAL A 764 -33.45 -9.36 9.05
CA VAL A 764 -32.74 -8.43 8.17
C VAL A 764 -31.28 -8.88 7.99
N ARG A 765 -30.90 -9.17 6.76
CA ARG A 765 -29.55 -9.65 6.41
C ARG A 765 -28.60 -8.49 6.26
N MET A 766 -27.68 -8.32 7.21
CA MET A 766 -26.62 -7.33 7.11
C MET A 766 -25.50 -7.84 6.22
N SER A 767 -25.03 -6.99 5.33
CA SER A 767 -23.85 -7.21 4.50
C SER A 767 -22.84 -6.11 4.75
N LEU A 768 -21.61 -6.52 4.99
CA LEU A 768 -20.48 -5.62 5.18
C LEU A 768 -19.74 -5.33 3.87
N SER A 769 -20.21 -5.93 2.76
CA SER A 769 -19.68 -5.68 1.43
C SER A 769 -20.01 -4.25 0.99
N ILE A 770 -19.05 -3.60 0.31
CA ILE A 770 -19.27 -2.32 -0.38
C ILE A 770 -20.34 -2.48 -1.48
N ARG A 771 -20.52 -3.70 -1.99
CA ARG A 771 -21.50 -4.07 -3.01
C ARG A 771 -22.30 -5.29 -2.52
N PRO A 772 -23.31 -5.09 -1.67
CA PRO A 772 -24.17 -6.20 -1.24
C PRO A 772 -24.95 -6.80 -2.43
N THR A 773 -25.24 -8.09 -2.36
CA THR A 773 -26.24 -8.73 -3.22
C THR A 773 -27.63 -8.10 -2.99
N PRO A 774 -28.50 -7.98 -4.01
CA PRO A 774 -29.88 -7.54 -3.82
C PRO A 774 -30.59 -8.31 -2.71
N GLY A 775 -31.40 -7.61 -1.91
CA GLY A 775 -32.09 -8.14 -0.73
C GLY A 775 -31.25 -8.15 0.55
N ARG A 776 -30.03 -7.61 0.55
CA ARG A 776 -29.20 -7.47 1.76
C ARG A 776 -29.00 -6.01 2.14
N LEU A 777 -29.13 -5.70 3.43
CA LEU A 777 -28.86 -4.38 3.98
C LEU A 777 -27.35 -4.16 4.08
N ARG A 778 -26.80 -3.23 3.31
CA ARG A 778 -25.41 -2.81 3.50
C ARG A 778 -25.28 -2.05 4.83
N PHE A 779 -24.37 -2.49 5.66
CA PHE A 779 -23.96 -1.82 6.89
C PHE A 779 -22.52 -1.35 6.76
N VAL A 780 -22.26 -0.08 7.12
CA VAL A 780 -20.94 0.53 7.09
C VAL A 780 -20.52 0.86 8.53
N PRO A 781 -19.68 0.02 9.17
CA PRO A 781 -19.36 0.14 10.59
C PRO A 781 -18.85 1.52 11.01
N LEU A 782 -17.91 2.10 10.26
CA LEU A 782 -17.17 3.29 10.67
C LEU A 782 -17.42 4.54 9.82
N GLY A 783 -18.27 4.45 8.80
CA GLY A 783 -18.52 5.54 7.85
C GLY A 783 -17.32 5.82 6.93
N GLY A 784 -17.48 5.54 5.64
CA GLY A 784 -16.50 5.83 4.58
C GLY A 784 -15.08 5.23 4.73
N SER A 785 -14.85 4.33 5.69
CA SER A 785 -13.74 3.38 5.64
C SER A 785 -14.05 2.31 4.58
N GLY A 786 -13.09 2.06 3.69
CA GLY A 786 -13.14 0.98 2.71
C GLY A 786 -12.76 -0.39 3.29
N VAL A 787 -12.27 -0.42 4.53
CA VAL A 787 -11.70 -1.59 5.20
C VAL A 787 -12.56 -1.94 6.43
N MET A 788 -12.77 -3.24 6.62
CA MET A 788 -13.49 -3.79 7.77
C MET A 788 -12.66 -3.66 9.06
N PRO A 789 -13.29 -3.51 10.24
CA PRO A 789 -12.57 -3.39 11.52
C PRO A 789 -11.51 -4.46 11.74
N TRP A 790 -11.82 -5.72 11.46
CA TRP A 790 -10.88 -6.83 11.64
C TRP A 790 -9.88 -7.02 10.48
N HIS A 791 -9.93 -6.18 9.44
CA HIS A 791 -9.02 -6.22 8.28
C HIS A 791 -7.91 -5.15 8.35
N GLY A 792 -7.85 -4.35 9.41
CA GLY A 792 -6.86 -3.31 9.60
C GLY A 792 -6.70 -2.93 11.07
N THR A 793 -6.01 -1.82 11.30
CA THR A 793 -5.79 -1.20 12.62
C THR A 793 -6.68 0.03 12.76
N ALA A 794 -7.24 0.25 13.94
CA ALA A 794 -7.96 1.48 14.25
C ALA A 794 -7.06 2.71 14.14
N ALA A 795 -7.58 3.77 13.53
CA ALA A 795 -6.89 5.05 13.46
C ALA A 795 -7.86 6.23 13.63
N LEU A 796 -7.36 7.39 14.06
CA LEU A 796 -8.09 8.66 13.97
C LEU A 796 -7.64 9.44 12.75
N ASN A 797 -8.55 10.02 11.98
CA ASN A 797 -8.14 11.04 11.00
C ASN A 797 -7.89 12.40 11.68
N GLY A 798 -7.43 13.41 10.93
CA GLY A 798 -7.22 14.77 11.47
C GLY A 798 -8.49 15.42 12.07
N ASN A 799 -9.67 14.92 11.72
CA ASN A 799 -10.96 15.33 12.28
C ASN A 799 -11.36 14.55 13.54
N GLN A 800 -10.50 13.66 14.05
CA GLN A 800 -10.75 12.77 15.21
C GLN A 800 -11.90 11.78 14.97
N GLU A 801 -12.16 11.45 13.70
CA GLU A 801 -13.13 10.42 13.35
C GLU A 801 -12.43 9.06 13.35
N VAL A 802 -13.06 8.08 14.00
CA VAL A 802 -12.56 6.69 14.01
C VAL A 802 -12.64 6.11 12.60
N ALA A 803 -11.51 5.58 12.14
CA ALA A 803 -11.32 4.94 10.85
C ALA A 803 -10.52 3.64 11.01
N VAL A 804 -10.37 2.90 9.90
CA VAL A 804 -9.51 1.72 9.81
C VAL A 804 -8.57 1.92 8.64
N ASP A 805 -7.31 1.56 8.85
CA ASP A 805 -6.29 1.53 7.82
C ASP A 805 -5.29 0.40 8.08
N TYR A 806 -4.34 0.20 7.17
CA TYR A 806 -3.31 -0.81 7.30
C TYR A 806 -2.17 -0.32 8.19
N ALA A 807 -1.75 -1.15 9.15
CA ALA A 807 -0.64 -0.85 10.08
C ALA A 807 0.60 -0.29 9.35
N ILE A 808 1.02 -0.91 8.25
CA ILE A 808 2.17 -0.45 7.45
C ILE A 808 1.98 0.97 6.89
N SER A 809 0.76 1.32 6.47
CA SER A 809 0.47 2.67 5.96
C SER A 809 0.47 3.69 7.10
N LEU A 810 -0.11 3.35 8.26
CA LEU A 810 -0.15 4.25 9.41
C LEU A 810 1.26 4.58 9.91
N VAL A 811 2.13 3.58 9.97
CA VAL A 811 3.54 3.71 10.35
C VAL A 811 4.31 4.57 9.37
N ASP A 812 4.19 4.30 8.07
CA ASP A 812 4.80 5.12 7.03
C ASP A 812 4.36 6.60 7.08
N GLN A 813 3.13 6.83 7.55
CA GLN A 813 2.53 8.15 7.74
C GLN A 813 2.86 8.78 9.10
N GLY A 814 3.69 8.14 9.92
CA GLY A 814 4.12 8.66 11.22
C GLY A 814 3.05 8.60 12.31
N PHE A 815 1.95 7.87 12.11
CA PHE A 815 0.95 7.71 13.17
C PHE A 815 1.56 7.00 14.37
N ARG A 816 1.13 7.41 15.57
CA ARG A 816 1.66 6.97 16.85
C ARG A 816 0.71 5.97 17.52
N PRO A 817 1.23 4.87 18.07
CA PRO A 817 0.39 3.89 18.74
C PRO A 817 -0.05 4.39 20.12
N LEU A 818 -1.33 4.20 20.43
CA LEU A 818 -1.87 4.30 21.77
C LEU A 818 -2.26 2.91 22.26
N TYR A 819 -1.69 2.51 23.40
CA TYR A 819 -1.91 1.19 23.98
C TYR A 819 -3.02 1.24 25.02
N ALA A 820 -3.84 0.18 25.06
CA ALA A 820 -4.78 0.01 26.15
C ALA A 820 -4.03 -0.34 27.46
N PRO A 821 -4.60 0.00 28.63
CA PRO A 821 -3.99 -0.29 29.93
C PRO A 821 -3.63 -1.77 30.06
N GLY A 822 -2.38 -2.06 30.44
CA GLY A 822 -1.91 -3.43 30.67
C GLY A 822 -1.79 -4.31 29.42
N THR A 823 -1.84 -3.71 28.21
CA THR A 823 -1.66 -4.46 26.96
C THR A 823 -0.31 -5.21 26.97
N PRO A 824 -0.29 -6.55 26.90
CA PRO A 824 0.95 -7.32 26.97
C PRO A 824 1.78 -7.18 25.68
N THR A 825 3.10 -7.28 25.81
CA THR A 825 4.02 -7.40 24.68
C THR A 825 4.04 -8.86 24.21
N ARG A 826 3.79 -9.13 22.92
CA ARG A 826 3.84 -10.48 22.35
C ARG A 826 4.89 -10.51 21.23
N ARG A 827 5.90 -11.37 21.38
CA ARG A 827 7.03 -11.48 20.43
C ARG A 827 7.66 -10.11 20.09
N GLY A 828 7.96 -9.32 21.13
CA GLY A 828 8.60 -8.01 20.99
C GLY A 828 7.71 -6.85 20.54
N LEU A 829 6.46 -7.09 20.10
CA LEU A 829 5.54 -6.02 19.70
C LEU A 829 4.31 -5.94 20.61
N ARG A 830 3.96 -4.71 20.97
CA ARG A 830 2.73 -4.38 21.69
C ARG A 830 1.67 -3.97 20.67
N GLN A 831 0.49 -4.58 20.70
CA GLN A 831 -0.60 -4.24 19.77
C GLN A 831 -1.20 -2.87 20.16
N PRO A 832 -1.30 -1.90 19.23
CA PRO A 832 -2.01 -0.65 19.50
C PRO A 832 -3.51 -0.90 19.66
N TRP A 833 -4.13 -0.19 20.61
CA TRP A 833 -5.59 -0.10 20.70
C TRP A 833 -6.15 0.92 19.70
N LEU A 834 -5.37 1.95 19.36
CA LEU A 834 -5.55 2.76 18.15
C LEU A 834 -4.23 3.41 17.73
N MET A 835 -4.18 3.93 16.51
CA MET A 835 -3.11 4.77 15.99
C MET A 835 -3.61 6.22 15.81
N VAL A 836 -2.80 7.21 16.17
CA VAL A 836 -3.20 8.63 16.06
C VAL A 836 -2.19 9.48 15.30
N PRO A 837 -2.67 10.49 14.56
CA PRO A 837 -1.80 11.53 14.02
C PRO A 837 -0.96 12.17 15.14
N PRO A 838 0.32 12.48 14.89
CA PRO A 838 1.20 13.09 15.88
C PRO A 838 0.69 14.41 16.51
N ASP A 839 -0.14 15.18 15.81
CA ASP A 839 -0.71 16.44 16.31
C ASP A 839 -1.80 16.26 17.37
N LEU A 840 -2.27 15.04 17.60
CA LEU A 840 -3.19 14.71 18.69
C LEU A 840 -2.47 14.33 19.99
N LEU A 841 -1.13 14.38 20.01
CA LEU A 841 -0.29 14.15 21.17
C LEU A 841 0.41 15.46 21.59
N ASP A 842 0.65 15.62 22.89
CA ASP A 842 1.45 16.72 23.42
C ASP A 842 2.96 16.51 23.10
N PRO A 843 3.85 17.48 23.40
CA PRO A 843 5.29 17.33 23.16
C PRO A 843 5.93 16.15 23.91
N GLU A 844 5.34 15.71 25.02
CA GLU A 844 5.76 14.53 25.78
C GLU A 844 5.16 13.22 25.23
N GLY A 845 4.36 13.29 24.16
CA GLY A 845 3.73 12.14 23.52
C GLY A 845 2.45 11.64 24.19
N ARG A 846 1.88 12.39 25.15
CA ARG A 846 0.66 12.01 25.85
C ARG A 846 -0.61 12.43 25.08
N PRO A 847 -1.74 11.73 25.26
CA PRO A 847 -3.00 12.10 24.64
C PRO A 847 -3.45 13.51 25.03
N THR A 848 -3.81 14.33 24.04
CA THR A 848 -4.38 15.67 24.29
C THR A 848 -5.84 15.60 24.72
N GLU A 849 -6.34 16.66 25.37
CA GLU A 849 -7.78 16.78 25.71
C GLU A 849 -8.68 16.74 24.46
N ARG A 850 -8.17 17.27 23.34
CA ARG A 850 -8.81 17.16 22.02
C ARG A 850 -9.06 15.69 21.67
N LEU A 851 -8.05 14.84 21.75
CA LEU A 851 -8.18 13.39 21.50
C LEU A 851 -9.20 12.73 22.45
N LEU A 852 -9.03 12.94 23.76
CA LEU A 852 -9.82 12.24 24.79
C LEU A 852 -11.31 12.54 24.71
N SER A 853 -11.69 13.79 24.40
CA SER A 853 -13.09 14.23 24.37
C SER A 853 -13.68 14.30 22.96
N GLY A 854 -12.87 14.50 21.93
CA GLY A 854 -13.32 14.79 20.57
C GLY A 854 -13.39 13.60 19.62
N THR A 855 -12.96 12.41 20.07
CA THR A 855 -13.08 11.15 19.32
C THR A 855 -14.54 10.83 19.01
N ARG A 856 -14.86 10.60 17.72
CA ARG A 856 -16.25 10.39 17.28
C ARG A 856 -16.38 9.44 16.10
N LEU A 857 -17.59 8.94 15.88
CA LEU A 857 -17.94 8.24 14.65
C LEU A 857 -18.08 9.22 13.49
N ARG A 858 -17.69 8.80 12.28
CA ARG A 858 -17.95 9.59 11.08
C ARG A 858 -19.47 9.79 10.89
N PRO A 859 -19.95 11.03 10.69
CA PRO A 859 -21.38 11.29 10.51
C PRO A 859 -21.90 10.96 9.11
N LYS A 860 -21.01 10.75 8.13
CA LYS A 860 -21.31 10.66 6.69
C LYS A 860 -20.87 9.34 6.06
#